data_AF-A0A522E642-F1
#
_entry.id   AF-A0A522E642-F1
#
_cell.length_a   1.000
_cell.length_b   1.000
_cell.length_c   1.000
_cell.angle_alpha   90.00
_cell.angle_beta   90.00
_cell.angle_gamma   90.00
#
_symmetry.space_group_name_H-M   'P 1'
#
loop_
_entity.id
_entity.type
_entity.pdbx_description
1 polymer ?
#
loop_
_entity_poly.entity_id
_entity_poly.type
_entity_poly.pdbx_seq_one_letter_code
_entity_poly.pdbx_strand_id
1 'polypeptide(L)'
;MTRDLAHLVLILTLLATSVPFQIHAQTNNEYVRTASIYLEGGPVLDAHTEELSKFDLVVVPVEVQVWNKSFFKTIRALNPDIIILPYVATVSWNDAYWVDSIHEAMYDDIQSSWWLKDGDGNQVSVWPNTRALNLNTDWVPYLASHVKNVVLASGFWDGVYFDEVQDSISWVGSVDVNRDGNADTVSQADNLWAENYEELFRTTRELIGEEYIIMTNGSSNPDFFPHVNGRMFETFPASHNTLAEWKNMVGEYQDVQSGVAYTPVNMINVNTDNTNGVGSQTDYQAVRFGLTTTLMGDGYFSYDESTYNHASLWSYDEFDVYLGAPKSSLQNVFNPQQTTIDQGVWLREFEEGQVIVNATTSTQTIRLDGEFEKIHGTQETVVNNGLIVSEVSIAPQDGLILLRPIEEIFNATYTNGAFARVYDQNGNTKRTGFFAYDSAIRGGLQVIRFNTDVDVALETVAANDTYVYIYDDDGALHAQFAPYTENYNRGINISVGDIESDGTIEIVTGTETGGGPHVRVFNGDGVLINPGFFAYDEQFRGGVNVAIGDLNGDNIKEIICGAGNSGGPHVRVFKKDGTLINPGFFAYDENFRGGVHVAVGDVDGDRIDDIVTGPGLGGSPLARVYDRDGKLKSEFLVFDSTDRDGLEVVAADIDDDGVAEIVGLTADVFTLSSF
;
A
#
# COMPACT_ATOMS: atom_id res chain seq x y z
N MET A 1 -55.12 36.99 39.46
CA MET A 1 -55.40 37.21 38.03
C MET A 1 -54.06 37.51 37.38
N THR A 2 -53.57 36.60 36.52
CA THR A 2 -52.57 36.80 35.44
C THR A 2 -51.18 37.38 35.82
N ARG A 3 -50.11 36.55 35.78
CA ARG A 3 -49.07 36.47 34.69
C ARG A 3 -48.12 37.68 34.69
N ASP A 4 -46.79 37.61 34.57
CA ASP A 4 -45.87 36.60 34.01
C ASP A 4 -44.45 36.78 34.59
N LEU A 5 -43.70 35.67 34.58
CA LEU A 5 -42.26 35.55 34.83
C LEU A 5 -41.46 36.27 33.74
N ALA A 6 -40.43 37.02 34.13
CA ALA A 6 -39.34 37.42 33.25
C ALA A 6 -38.34 36.27 33.14
N HIS A 7 -38.38 35.53 32.03
CA HIS A 7 -37.27 34.67 31.60
C HIS A 7 -36.47 35.40 30.51
N LEU A 8 -35.17 35.52 30.79
CA LEU A 8 -34.13 36.00 29.89
C LEU A 8 -33.96 34.97 28.77
N VAL A 9 -34.39 35.30 27.55
CA VAL A 9 -34.11 34.48 26.36
C VAL A 9 -32.81 34.98 25.74
N LEU A 10 -31.73 34.22 25.95
CA LEU A 10 -30.51 34.32 25.17
C LEU A 10 -30.76 33.58 23.84
N ILE A 11 -30.88 34.33 22.75
CA ILE A 11 -30.95 33.76 21.40
C ILE A 11 -29.53 33.31 21.05
N LEU A 12 -29.23 32.01 21.22
CA LEU A 12 -28.10 31.37 20.59
C LEU A 12 -28.48 31.14 19.12
N THR A 13 -27.99 32.00 18.23
CA THR A 13 -27.89 31.66 16.81
C THR A 13 -26.93 30.48 16.67
N LEU A 14 -27.46 29.30 16.36
CA LEU A 14 -26.68 28.19 15.80
C LEU A 14 -26.13 28.66 14.45
N LEU A 15 -24.91 29.20 14.46
CA LEU A 15 -24.05 29.16 13.29
C LEU A 15 -23.70 27.68 13.11
N ALA A 16 -24.43 27.00 12.22
CA ALA A 16 -23.93 25.78 11.61
C ALA A 16 -22.72 26.20 10.76
N THR A 17 -21.55 26.31 11.39
CA THR A 17 -20.28 26.24 10.69
C THR A 17 -20.29 24.86 10.04
N SER A 18 -20.40 24.83 8.72
CA SER A 18 -20.00 23.69 7.91
C SER A 18 -18.62 23.28 8.38
N VAL A 19 -18.55 22.21 9.17
CA VAL A 19 -17.31 21.49 9.38
C VAL A 19 -16.94 21.04 7.97
N PRO A 20 -15.80 21.47 7.40
CA PRO A 20 -15.35 20.87 6.15
C PRO A 20 -15.26 19.37 6.44
N PHE A 21 -15.98 18.58 5.66
CA PHE A 21 -15.74 17.14 5.63
C PHE A 21 -14.24 16.99 5.39
N GLN A 22 -13.51 16.50 6.39
CA GLN A 22 -12.19 15.94 6.11
C GLN A 22 -12.46 14.85 5.09
N ILE A 23 -11.84 14.98 3.92
CA ILE A 23 -11.55 13.82 3.09
C ILE A 23 -10.96 12.82 4.09
N HIS A 24 -11.66 11.72 4.32
CA HIS A 24 -11.07 10.59 5.02
C HIS A 24 -10.05 10.03 4.03
N ALA A 25 -8.91 10.71 3.92
CA ALA A 25 -7.69 10.01 3.60
C ALA A 25 -7.49 9.13 4.84
N GLN A 26 -7.95 7.89 4.75
CA GLN A 26 -7.27 6.83 5.48
C GLN A 26 -5.79 7.10 5.18
N THR A 27 -5.02 7.45 6.21
CA THR A 27 -3.59 7.71 6.05
C THR A 27 -3.00 6.37 5.66
N ASN A 28 -3.00 6.09 4.36
CA ASN A 28 -2.39 4.88 3.84
C ASN A 28 -0.90 5.06 4.10
N ASN A 29 -0.43 4.43 5.18
CA ASN A 29 0.93 4.54 5.69
C ASN A 29 1.88 3.63 4.90
N GLU A 30 1.41 2.92 3.87
CA GLU A 30 2.24 2.15 2.92
C GLU A 30 3.38 3.01 2.34
N TYR A 31 3.14 4.31 2.19
CA TYR A 31 4.06 5.39 1.80
C TYR A 31 4.75 5.27 0.44
N VAL A 32 5.15 4.07 0.02
CA VAL A 32 5.46 3.74 -1.38
C VAL A 32 4.17 3.84 -2.17
N ARG A 33 3.95 5.01 -2.78
CA ARG A 33 2.78 5.26 -3.61
C ARG A 33 3.15 5.22 -5.08
N THR A 34 2.36 4.50 -5.85
CA THR A 34 2.62 4.23 -7.26
C THR A 34 1.58 4.91 -8.14
N ALA A 35 1.99 5.27 -9.35
CA ALA A 35 1.12 5.85 -10.35
C ALA A 35 1.34 5.23 -11.72
N SER A 36 0.27 5.22 -12.52
CA SER A 36 0.33 4.85 -13.93
C SER A 36 -0.34 5.92 -14.79
N ILE A 37 0.37 6.35 -15.83
CA ILE A 37 -0.21 7.11 -16.92
C ILE A 37 -0.54 6.06 -17.98
N TYR A 38 -1.82 5.78 -18.16
CA TYR A 38 -2.30 4.72 -19.04
C TYR A 38 -3.23 5.28 -20.10
N LEU A 39 -2.69 5.72 -21.25
CA LEU A 39 -3.42 6.46 -22.27
C LEU A 39 -4.08 5.57 -23.35
N GLU A 40 -4.58 4.39 -22.95
CA GLU A 40 -5.38 3.52 -23.81
C GLU A 40 -6.80 3.32 -23.25
N GLY A 41 -7.80 3.34 -24.16
CA GLY A 41 -9.21 3.11 -23.84
C GLY A 41 -9.80 1.88 -24.54
N GLY A 42 -11.11 1.67 -24.39
CA GLY A 42 -11.84 0.61 -25.07
C GLY A 42 -11.50 -0.80 -24.52
N PRO A 43 -11.62 -1.86 -25.35
CA PRO A 43 -11.44 -3.24 -24.88
C PRO A 43 -10.07 -3.56 -24.27
N VAL A 44 -9.04 -2.77 -24.58
CA VAL A 44 -7.70 -2.96 -24.02
C VAL A 44 -7.69 -2.56 -22.54
N LEU A 45 -8.23 -1.40 -22.20
CA LEU A 45 -8.38 -0.95 -20.81
C LEU A 45 -9.18 -1.95 -19.96
N ASP A 46 -10.28 -2.49 -20.50
CA ASP A 46 -11.10 -3.47 -19.78
C ASP A 46 -10.30 -4.74 -19.42
N ALA A 47 -9.35 -5.14 -20.27
CA ALA A 47 -8.49 -6.30 -20.02
C ALA A 47 -7.43 -6.06 -18.94
N HIS A 48 -7.05 -4.79 -18.70
CA HIS A 48 -6.00 -4.41 -17.76
C HIS A 48 -6.53 -3.79 -16.45
N THR A 49 -7.85 -3.86 -16.20
CA THR A 49 -8.45 -3.20 -15.02
C THR A 49 -7.89 -3.73 -13.69
N GLU A 50 -7.61 -5.03 -13.59
CA GLU A 50 -7.03 -5.67 -12.40
C GLU A 50 -5.54 -5.33 -12.21
N GLU A 51 -4.80 -5.14 -13.30
CA GLU A 51 -3.41 -4.68 -13.24
C GLU A 51 -3.36 -3.21 -12.82
N LEU A 52 -4.25 -2.37 -13.35
CA LEU A 52 -4.38 -0.96 -13.01
C LEU A 52 -4.82 -0.72 -11.56
N SER A 53 -5.60 -1.63 -10.95
CA SER A 53 -6.01 -1.48 -9.55
C SER A 53 -4.85 -1.58 -8.56
N LYS A 54 -3.69 -2.10 -8.98
CA LYS A 54 -2.49 -2.18 -8.14
C LYS A 54 -1.77 -0.83 -7.97
N PHE A 55 -2.15 0.18 -8.74
CA PHE A 55 -1.61 1.53 -8.60
C PHE A 55 -2.52 2.39 -7.72
N ASP A 56 -1.94 3.33 -6.99
CA ASP A 56 -2.68 4.27 -6.14
C ASP A 56 -3.28 5.43 -6.93
N LEU A 57 -2.66 5.77 -8.06
CA LEU A 57 -3.11 6.84 -8.94
C LEU A 57 -3.01 6.42 -10.40
N VAL A 58 -4.10 6.56 -11.14
CA VAL A 58 -4.14 6.30 -12.58
C VAL A 58 -4.62 7.52 -13.35
N VAL A 59 -3.90 7.87 -14.41
CA VAL A 59 -4.31 8.87 -15.41
C VAL A 59 -4.72 8.13 -16.67
N VAL A 60 -5.97 8.29 -17.10
CA VAL A 60 -6.52 7.60 -18.28
C VAL A 60 -7.21 8.60 -19.23
N PRO A 61 -7.43 8.27 -20.52
CA PRO A 61 -8.07 9.18 -21.46
C PRO A 61 -9.47 9.58 -21.01
N VAL A 62 -9.86 10.83 -21.19
CA VAL A 62 -11.18 11.32 -20.73
C VAL A 62 -12.34 10.56 -21.37
N GLU A 63 -12.18 10.05 -22.59
CA GLU A 63 -13.16 9.27 -23.33
C GLU A 63 -13.47 7.89 -22.72
N VAL A 64 -12.69 7.43 -21.74
CA VAL A 64 -12.98 6.24 -20.93
C VAL A 64 -14.36 6.35 -20.26
N GLN A 65 -14.81 7.56 -19.89
CA GLN A 65 -16.17 7.77 -19.36
C GLN A 65 -17.29 7.49 -20.39
N VAL A 66 -16.95 7.47 -21.68
CA VAL A 66 -17.88 7.15 -22.77
C VAL A 66 -17.88 5.64 -23.03
N TRP A 67 -16.70 5.06 -23.25
CA TRP A 67 -16.55 3.69 -23.76
C TRP A 67 -16.48 2.62 -22.67
N ASN A 68 -15.96 2.93 -21.48
CA ASN A 68 -15.59 1.95 -20.46
C ASN A 68 -16.27 2.23 -19.11
N LYS A 69 -17.56 2.55 -19.08
CA LYS A 69 -18.24 2.93 -17.81
C LYS A 69 -18.14 1.89 -16.68
N SER A 70 -18.02 0.61 -17.01
CA SER A 70 -17.83 -0.45 -16.02
C SER A 70 -16.47 -0.40 -15.33
N PHE A 71 -15.43 0.13 -15.99
CA PHE A 71 -14.08 0.27 -15.47
C PHE A 71 -14.07 0.90 -14.07
N PHE A 72 -14.69 2.08 -13.93
CA PHE A 72 -14.71 2.83 -12.65
C PHE A 72 -15.31 2.04 -11.50
N LYS A 73 -16.36 1.24 -11.75
CA LYS A 73 -16.97 0.41 -10.72
C LYS A 73 -16.07 -0.76 -10.37
N THR A 74 -15.49 -1.42 -11.37
CA THR A 74 -14.64 -2.60 -11.17
C THR A 74 -13.34 -2.22 -10.47
N ILE A 75 -12.65 -1.19 -10.95
CA ILE A 75 -11.36 -0.78 -10.38
C ILE A 75 -11.51 -0.31 -8.92
N ARG A 76 -12.57 0.46 -8.59
CA ARG A 76 -12.85 0.88 -7.20
C ARG A 76 -13.33 -0.25 -6.29
N ALA A 77 -13.80 -1.36 -6.86
CA ALA A 77 -14.10 -2.55 -6.07
C ALA A 77 -12.82 -3.32 -5.70
N LEU A 78 -11.79 -3.23 -6.53
CA LEU A 78 -10.48 -3.85 -6.29
C LEU A 78 -9.58 -2.96 -5.44
N ASN A 79 -9.57 -1.65 -5.70
CA ASN A 79 -8.85 -0.65 -4.92
C ASN A 79 -9.78 0.53 -4.59
N PRO A 80 -10.40 0.56 -3.40
CA PRO A 80 -11.33 1.61 -3.00
C PRO A 80 -10.71 3.02 -2.92
N ASP A 81 -9.41 3.10 -2.64
CA ASP A 81 -8.68 4.34 -2.38
C ASP A 81 -8.01 4.92 -3.64
N ILE A 82 -8.12 4.24 -4.78
CA ILE A 82 -7.51 4.66 -6.04
C ILE A 82 -7.96 6.06 -6.47
N ILE A 83 -6.99 6.88 -6.88
CA ILE A 83 -7.20 8.17 -7.52
C ILE A 83 -7.26 7.97 -9.03
N ILE A 84 -8.33 8.42 -9.67
CA ILE A 84 -8.53 8.31 -11.11
C ILE A 84 -8.70 9.71 -11.70
N LEU A 85 -7.75 10.12 -12.55
CA LEU A 85 -7.75 11.42 -13.21
C LEU A 85 -7.91 11.28 -14.74
N PRO A 86 -8.73 12.13 -15.38
CA PRO A 86 -8.84 12.18 -16.83
C PRO A 86 -7.68 13.00 -17.40
N TYR A 87 -7.02 12.47 -18.43
CA TYR A 87 -6.09 13.22 -19.26
C TYR A 87 -6.85 14.28 -20.08
N VAL A 88 -6.48 15.55 -19.91
CA VAL A 88 -7.04 16.68 -20.66
C VAL A 88 -5.91 17.57 -21.17
N ALA A 89 -5.72 17.61 -22.49
CA ALA A 89 -4.78 18.53 -23.12
C ALA A 89 -5.27 19.98 -22.98
N THR A 90 -4.37 20.89 -22.60
CA THR A 90 -4.74 22.29 -22.39
C THR A 90 -4.68 23.14 -23.66
N VAL A 91 -3.83 22.76 -24.62
CA VAL A 91 -3.53 23.60 -25.79
C VAL A 91 -3.58 22.87 -27.12
N SER A 92 -3.09 21.63 -27.22
CA SER A 92 -3.12 20.88 -28.47
C SER A 92 -4.53 20.44 -28.83
N TRP A 93 -4.88 20.58 -30.10
CA TRP A 93 -5.99 19.88 -30.71
C TRP A 93 -5.50 18.87 -31.74
N ASN A 94 -5.93 17.61 -31.64
CA ASN A 94 -5.56 16.56 -32.56
C ASN A 94 -6.72 16.14 -33.46
N ASP A 95 -6.63 16.48 -34.75
CA ASP A 95 -7.68 16.20 -35.74
C ASP A 95 -7.82 14.71 -36.11
N ALA A 96 -6.89 13.85 -35.69
CA ALA A 96 -6.82 12.45 -36.12
C ALA A 96 -7.31 11.40 -35.10
N TYR A 97 -7.29 11.71 -33.80
CA TYR A 97 -7.45 10.69 -32.74
C TYR A 97 -8.68 10.89 -31.83
N TRP A 98 -9.23 12.11 -31.74
CA TRP A 98 -10.35 12.42 -30.86
C TRP A 98 -11.71 12.34 -31.56
N VAL A 99 -12.21 11.10 -31.67
CA VAL A 99 -13.45 10.77 -32.39
C VAL A 99 -14.60 10.31 -31.47
N ASP A 100 -14.48 10.56 -30.17
CA ASP A 100 -15.56 10.31 -29.22
C ASP A 100 -16.48 11.53 -29.04
N SER A 101 -17.64 11.30 -28.45
CA SER A 101 -18.68 12.33 -28.32
C SER A 101 -18.29 13.55 -27.49
N ILE A 102 -17.32 13.44 -26.57
CA ILE A 102 -16.87 14.56 -25.73
C ILE A 102 -16.06 15.51 -26.59
N HIS A 103 -15.04 14.98 -27.26
CA HIS A 103 -14.19 15.79 -28.11
C HIS A 103 -14.91 16.26 -29.38
N GLU A 104 -15.84 15.49 -29.96
CA GLU A 104 -16.69 15.97 -31.07
C GLU A 104 -17.50 17.22 -30.64
N ALA A 105 -18.15 17.17 -29.48
CA ALA A 105 -18.89 18.32 -28.94
C ALA A 105 -17.98 19.50 -28.62
N MET A 106 -16.79 19.22 -28.08
CA MET A 106 -15.77 20.23 -27.78
C MET A 106 -15.30 20.94 -29.06
N TYR A 107 -15.07 20.18 -30.13
CA TYR A 107 -14.66 20.72 -31.42
C TYR A 107 -15.69 21.64 -32.05
N ASP A 108 -16.97 21.26 -31.99
CA ASP A 108 -18.09 22.03 -32.54
C ASP A 108 -18.23 23.40 -31.86
N ASP A 109 -17.80 23.53 -30.60
CA ASP A 109 -17.82 24.77 -29.85
C ASP A 109 -16.58 25.66 -30.09
N ILE A 110 -15.46 25.09 -30.56
CA ILE A 110 -14.22 25.83 -30.78
C ILE A 110 -14.42 26.89 -31.87
N GLN A 111 -14.18 28.16 -31.49
CA GLN A 111 -14.28 29.27 -32.41
C GLN A 111 -12.99 29.45 -33.23
N SER A 112 -13.12 29.87 -34.49
CA SER A 112 -11.95 30.10 -35.35
C SER A 112 -10.97 31.16 -34.82
N SER A 113 -11.43 32.04 -33.93
CA SER A 113 -10.62 33.07 -33.26
C SER A 113 -9.84 32.56 -32.05
N TRP A 114 -10.05 31.30 -31.64
CA TRP A 114 -9.36 30.70 -30.50
C TRP A 114 -8.04 30.04 -30.87
N TRP A 115 -7.80 29.78 -32.16
CA TRP A 115 -6.56 29.17 -32.63
C TRP A 115 -5.36 30.12 -32.49
N LEU A 116 -4.25 29.60 -31.96
CA LEU A 116 -2.97 30.31 -31.91
C LEU A 116 -2.38 30.45 -33.32
N LYS A 117 -1.91 31.66 -33.61
CA LYS A 117 -1.29 31.99 -34.89
C LYS A 117 0.08 32.61 -34.69
N ASP A 118 0.90 32.55 -35.73
CA ASP A 118 2.12 33.35 -35.83
C ASP A 118 1.82 34.78 -36.29
N GLY A 119 2.84 35.64 -36.32
CA GLY A 119 2.70 37.02 -36.78
C GLY A 119 2.33 37.19 -38.26
N ASP A 120 2.38 36.10 -39.05
CA ASP A 120 1.94 36.06 -40.45
C ASP A 120 0.51 35.50 -40.60
N GLY A 121 -0.12 35.11 -39.48
CA GLY A 121 -1.47 34.54 -39.42
C GLY A 121 -1.56 33.05 -39.71
N ASN A 122 -0.43 32.33 -39.79
CA ASN A 122 -0.40 30.88 -39.95
C ASN A 122 -0.68 30.17 -38.63
N GLN A 123 -1.25 28.98 -38.71
CA GLN A 123 -1.53 28.14 -37.53
C GLN A 123 -0.24 27.68 -36.85
N VAL A 124 -0.17 27.83 -35.53
CA VAL A 124 0.92 27.31 -34.70
C VAL A 124 0.56 25.94 -34.15
N SER A 125 1.58 25.09 -33.95
CA SER A 125 1.47 23.82 -33.24
C SER A 125 2.53 23.72 -32.16
N VAL A 126 2.17 23.11 -31.03
CA VAL A 126 3.09 22.76 -29.93
C VAL A 126 3.53 21.29 -30.00
N TRP A 127 2.81 20.44 -30.75
CA TRP A 127 3.12 19.01 -30.90
C TRP A 127 2.97 18.55 -32.37
N PRO A 128 3.65 17.48 -32.82
CA PRO A 128 3.49 16.98 -34.18
C PRO A 128 2.03 16.61 -34.52
N ASN A 129 1.56 17.09 -35.68
CA ASN A 129 0.20 16.85 -36.20
C ASN A 129 -0.96 17.44 -35.36
N THR A 130 -0.69 18.40 -34.47
CA THR A 130 -1.72 19.12 -33.73
C THR A 130 -1.88 20.57 -34.21
N ARG A 131 -2.86 21.27 -33.64
CA ARG A 131 -3.07 22.72 -33.77
C ARG A 131 -3.21 23.30 -32.38
N ALA A 132 -2.48 24.37 -32.07
CA ALA A 132 -2.52 24.99 -30.75
C ALA A 132 -3.70 25.97 -30.61
N LEU A 133 -4.40 25.89 -29.48
CA LEU A 133 -5.34 26.88 -29.00
C LEU A 133 -4.59 28.00 -28.26
N ASN A 134 -5.04 29.23 -28.42
CA ASN A 134 -4.48 30.40 -27.76
C ASN A 134 -5.18 30.59 -26.42
N LEU A 135 -4.40 30.49 -25.33
CA LEU A 135 -4.92 30.66 -23.97
C LEU A 135 -5.46 32.08 -23.70
N ASN A 136 -5.00 33.10 -24.44
CA ASN A 136 -5.52 34.46 -24.34
C ASN A 136 -6.83 34.65 -25.14
N THR A 137 -7.79 33.74 -24.96
CA THR A 137 -9.08 33.71 -25.66
C THR A 137 -10.18 33.13 -24.75
N ASP A 138 -11.43 33.12 -25.21
CA ASP A 138 -12.54 32.49 -24.48
C ASP A 138 -12.39 30.95 -24.38
N TRP A 139 -11.34 30.37 -24.96
CA TRP A 139 -10.95 28.98 -24.74
C TRP A 139 -10.75 28.65 -23.25
N VAL A 140 -10.09 29.53 -22.49
CA VAL A 140 -9.80 29.29 -21.06
C VAL A 140 -11.06 29.11 -20.23
N PRO A 141 -12.02 30.07 -20.20
CA PRO A 141 -13.26 29.88 -19.45
C PRO A 141 -14.13 28.75 -20.02
N TYR A 142 -14.04 28.47 -21.33
CA TYR A 142 -14.71 27.32 -21.95
C TYR A 142 -14.17 25.99 -21.42
N LEU A 143 -12.84 25.78 -21.44
CA LEU A 143 -12.19 24.55 -20.99
C LEU A 143 -12.47 24.29 -19.49
N ALA A 144 -12.34 25.32 -18.65
CA ALA A 144 -12.68 25.22 -17.23
C ALA A 144 -14.15 24.82 -17.01
N SER A 145 -15.07 25.39 -17.81
CA SER A 145 -16.49 25.03 -17.78
C SER A 145 -16.76 23.61 -18.31
N HIS A 146 -16.00 23.17 -19.31
CA HIS A 146 -16.09 21.83 -19.87
C HIS A 146 -15.69 20.78 -18.83
N VAL A 147 -14.58 20.99 -18.11
CA VAL A 147 -14.14 20.12 -17.01
C VAL A 147 -15.27 19.98 -15.97
N LYS A 148 -15.87 21.08 -15.52
CA LYS A 148 -16.98 21.02 -14.56
C LYS A 148 -18.22 20.31 -15.12
N ASN A 149 -18.71 20.75 -16.28
CA ASN A 149 -20.06 20.43 -16.74
C ASN A 149 -20.15 19.13 -17.54
N VAL A 150 -19.01 18.63 -18.06
CA VAL A 150 -18.95 17.42 -18.89
C VAL A 150 -18.10 16.34 -18.23
N VAL A 151 -16.90 16.68 -17.78
CA VAL A 151 -15.96 15.70 -17.22
C VAL A 151 -16.39 15.30 -15.80
N LEU A 152 -16.36 16.23 -14.84
CA LEU A 152 -16.70 15.94 -13.44
C LEU A 152 -18.19 15.62 -13.23
N ALA A 153 -19.07 16.14 -14.09
CA ALA A 153 -20.51 15.85 -14.05
C ALA A 153 -20.84 14.36 -14.29
N SER A 154 -19.90 13.57 -14.81
CA SER A 154 -20.05 12.11 -14.94
C SER A 154 -20.09 11.39 -13.58
N GLY A 155 -19.47 11.98 -12.54
CA GLY A 155 -19.32 11.39 -11.22
C GLY A 155 -18.25 10.29 -11.13
N PHE A 156 -17.39 10.16 -12.13
CA PHE A 156 -16.36 9.10 -12.18
C PHE A 156 -14.97 9.51 -11.70
N TRP A 157 -14.66 10.80 -11.71
CA TRP A 157 -13.29 11.31 -11.58
C TRP A 157 -13.04 11.97 -10.22
N ASP A 158 -11.82 11.83 -9.71
CA ASP A 158 -11.38 12.48 -8.46
C ASP A 158 -10.80 13.88 -8.71
N GLY A 159 -10.74 14.31 -9.97
CA GLY A 159 -10.17 15.59 -10.37
C GLY A 159 -9.96 15.70 -11.88
N VAL A 160 -8.96 16.49 -12.26
CA VAL A 160 -8.49 16.67 -13.64
C VAL A 160 -6.97 16.63 -13.70
N TYR A 161 -6.44 15.97 -14.72
CA TYR A 161 -5.03 16.04 -15.10
C TYR A 161 -4.92 16.93 -16.34
N PHE A 162 -4.32 18.10 -16.18
CA PHE A 162 -4.04 19.02 -17.28
C PHE A 162 -2.65 18.77 -17.84
N ASP A 163 -2.61 18.39 -19.12
CA ASP A 163 -1.36 18.18 -19.84
C ASP A 163 -0.90 19.43 -20.60
N GLU A 164 0.37 19.43 -21.01
CA GLU A 164 1.03 20.48 -21.79
C GLU A 164 1.15 21.83 -21.07
N VAL A 165 1.20 21.84 -19.74
CA VAL A 165 1.29 23.08 -18.93
C VAL A 165 2.69 23.66 -19.01
N GLN A 166 2.84 24.80 -19.71
CA GLN A 166 4.11 25.51 -19.85
C GLN A 166 3.90 27.00 -19.55
N ASP A 167 4.75 27.60 -18.71
CA ASP A 167 4.73 29.05 -18.41
C ASP A 167 5.42 29.90 -19.49
N SER A 168 5.75 29.28 -20.63
CA SER A 168 6.28 29.95 -21.82
C SER A 168 5.79 29.27 -23.11
N ILE A 169 5.76 30.04 -24.19
CA ILE A 169 5.31 29.59 -25.52
C ILE A 169 6.30 30.00 -26.62
N SER A 170 7.17 30.97 -26.37
CA SER A 170 8.10 31.52 -27.35
C SER A 170 9.06 30.48 -27.95
N TRP A 171 9.22 29.32 -27.31
CA TRP A 171 10.03 28.20 -27.78
C TRP A 171 9.49 27.57 -29.08
N VAL A 172 8.20 27.72 -29.41
CA VAL A 172 7.62 27.25 -30.68
C VAL A 172 7.94 28.17 -31.88
N GLY A 173 8.55 29.33 -31.63
CA GLY A 173 8.89 30.32 -32.65
C GLY A 173 8.03 31.58 -32.57
N SER A 174 7.67 32.14 -33.73
CA SER A 174 6.85 33.36 -33.79
C SER A 174 5.40 33.05 -33.42
N VAL A 175 4.84 33.82 -32.49
CA VAL A 175 3.45 33.71 -32.04
C VAL A 175 2.81 35.09 -31.92
N ASP A 176 1.49 35.16 -32.10
CA ASP A 176 0.61 36.32 -31.86
C ASP A 176 -0.41 35.90 -30.79
N VAL A 177 0.03 35.91 -29.52
CA VAL A 177 -0.78 35.58 -28.35
C VAL A 177 -1.76 36.72 -28.06
N ASN A 178 -1.35 37.97 -28.26
CA ASN A 178 -2.17 39.15 -27.98
C ASN A 178 -3.29 39.40 -29.02
N ARG A 179 -3.20 38.77 -30.20
CA ARG A 179 -4.14 38.81 -31.33
C ARG A 179 -4.26 40.18 -32.00
N ASP A 180 -3.17 40.96 -32.03
CA ASP A 180 -3.10 42.27 -32.69
C ASP A 180 -2.69 42.18 -34.17
N GLY A 181 -2.39 40.97 -34.66
CA GLY A 181 -1.99 40.71 -36.03
C GLY A 181 -0.50 40.92 -36.30
N ASN A 182 0.32 41.08 -35.26
CA ASN A 182 1.77 41.11 -35.34
C ASN A 182 2.38 40.07 -34.40
N ALA A 183 3.59 39.62 -34.71
CA ALA A 183 4.33 38.74 -33.82
C ALA A 183 4.63 39.44 -32.47
N ASP A 184 4.32 38.76 -31.37
CA ASP A 184 4.71 39.18 -30.03
C ASP A 184 6.23 39.06 -29.83
N THR A 185 6.78 39.93 -28.98
CA THR A 185 8.14 39.68 -28.46
C THR A 185 8.12 38.49 -27.51
N VAL A 186 9.26 37.81 -27.35
CA VAL A 186 9.43 36.68 -26.41
C VAL A 186 8.80 36.95 -25.05
N SER A 187 9.14 38.09 -24.43
CA SER A 187 8.61 38.45 -23.11
C SER A 187 7.11 38.75 -23.10
N GLN A 188 6.54 39.29 -24.19
CA GLN A 188 5.10 39.53 -24.25
C GLN A 188 4.34 38.20 -24.38
N ALA A 189 4.81 37.32 -25.26
CA ALA A 189 4.21 36.01 -25.48
C ALA A 189 4.23 35.19 -24.19
N ASP A 190 5.40 35.05 -23.56
CA ASP A 190 5.57 34.20 -22.38
C ASP A 190 4.80 34.75 -21.16
N ASN A 191 4.81 36.06 -20.92
CA ASN A 191 4.06 36.66 -19.81
C ASN A 191 2.55 36.46 -19.99
N LEU A 192 2.01 36.75 -21.19
CA LEU A 192 0.59 36.54 -21.46
C LEU A 192 0.22 35.05 -21.34
N TRP A 193 1.11 34.16 -21.77
CA TRP A 193 0.87 32.72 -21.70
C TRP A 193 0.79 32.23 -20.25
N ALA A 194 1.75 32.61 -19.40
CA ALA A 194 1.74 32.29 -17.98
C ALA A 194 0.50 32.86 -17.26
N GLU A 195 0.15 34.13 -17.51
CA GLU A 195 -1.05 34.77 -16.94
C GLU A 195 -2.35 34.01 -17.29
N ASN A 196 -2.46 33.48 -18.51
CA ASN A 196 -3.67 32.77 -18.93
C ASN A 196 -3.71 31.30 -18.47
N TYR A 197 -2.56 30.67 -18.16
CA TYR A 197 -2.56 29.39 -17.42
C TYR A 197 -3.01 29.58 -15.98
N GLU A 198 -2.50 30.61 -15.28
CA GLU A 198 -2.98 30.97 -13.94
C GLU A 198 -4.49 31.20 -13.97
N GLU A 199 -4.99 31.92 -14.97
CA GLU A 199 -6.44 32.15 -15.15
C GLU A 199 -7.22 30.85 -15.37
N LEU A 200 -6.69 29.91 -16.16
CA LEU A 200 -7.31 28.59 -16.37
C LEU A 200 -7.43 27.83 -15.06
N PHE A 201 -6.37 27.77 -14.26
CA PHE A 201 -6.38 27.05 -12.99
C PHE A 201 -7.28 27.73 -11.97
N ARG A 202 -7.20 29.05 -11.85
CA ARG A 202 -8.05 29.85 -10.98
C ARG A 202 -9.53 29.65 -11.32
N THR A 203 -9.89 29.80 -12.59
CA THR A 203 -11.28 29.63 -13.06
C THR A 203 -11.76 28.20 -12.82
N THR A 204 -10.92 27.20 -13.11
CA THR A 204 -11.26 25.79 -12.86
C THR A 204 -11.50 25.54 -11.39
N ARG A 205 -10.59 25.99 -10.51
CA ARG A 205 -10.73 25.87 -9.05
C ARG A 205 -11.99 26.54 -8.51
N GLU A 206 -12.27 27.78 -8.93
CA GLU A 206 -13.49 28.51 -8.58
C GLU A 206 -14.77 27.76 -8.99
N LEU A 207 -14.70 27.03 -10.11
CA LEU A 207 -15.83 26.28 -10.66
C LEU A 207 -16.07 24.94 -9.97
N ILE A 208 -15.01 24.20 -9.61
CA ILE A 208 -15.10 22.82 -9.14
C ILE A 208 -14.99 22.68 -7.62
N GLY A 209 -14.36 23.64 -6.92
CA GLY A 209 -14.15 23.57 -5.47
C GLY A 209 -12.79 22.98 -5.07
N GLU A 210 -12.49 22.98 -3.77
CA GLU A 210 -11.21 22.52 -3.20
C GLU A 210 -11.12 21.00 -3.05
N GLU A 211 -12.25 20.30 -3.14
CA GLU A 211 -12.35 18.85 -2.96
C GLU A 211 -11.73 18.05 -4.11
N TYR A 212 -11.59 18.64 -5.29
CA TYR A 212 -11.08 17.97 -6.48
C TYR A 212 -9.58 18.17 -6.64
N ILE A 213 -8.92 17.16 -7.21
CA ILE A 213 -7.53 17.26 -7.62
C ILE A 213 -7.45 18.05 -8.94
N ILE A 214 -6.53 19.00 -9.03
CA ILE A 214 -6.07 19.62 -10.26
C ILE A 214 -4.58 19.34 -10.33
N MET A 215 -4.22 18.36 -11.14
CA MET A 215 -2.83 17.97 -11.39
C MET A 215 -2.34 18.58 -12.71
N THR A 216 -1.13 19.13 -12.72
CA THR A 216 -0.51 19.70 -13.93
C THR A 216 0.72 18.93 -14.38
N ASN A 217 0.87 18.74 -15.69
CA ASN A 217 2.10 18.22 -16.30
C ASN A 217 2.86 19.29 -17.08
N GLY A 218 4.14 19.48 -16.76
CA GLY A 218 4.96 20.63 -17.16
C GLY A 218 4.95 21.77 -16.11
N SER A 219 5.71 22.85 -16.31
CA SER A 219 5.94 24.02 -15.43
C SER A 219 5.60 23.96 -13.91
N SER A 220 6.62 24.21 -13.09
CA SER A 220 6.50 24.38 -11.63
C SER A 220 6.36 25.86 -11.22
N ASN A 221 5.70 26.70 -12.03
CA ASN A 221 5.53 28.12 -11.73
C ASN A 221 4.76 28.33 -10.40
N PRO A 222 5.35 29.03 -9.41
CA PRO A 222 4.72 29.25 -8.10
C PRO A 222 3.38 29.98 -8.15
N ASP A 223 3.12 30.78 -9.18
CA ASP A 223 1.85 31.49 -9.36
C ASP A 223 0.68 30.52 -9.60
N PHE A 224 0.95 29.27 -10.01
CA PHE A 224 -0.08 28.25 -10.21
C PHE A 224 -0.50 27.56 -8.90
N PHE A 225 0.38 27.50 -7.90
CA PHE A 225 0.19 26.71 -6.67
C PHE A 225 -1.04 27.09 -5.84
N PRO A 226 -1.51 28.36 -5.81
CA PRO A 226 -2.77 28.68 -5.12
C PRO A 226 -4.03 28.04 -5.72
N HIS A 227 -3.94 27.48 -6.92
CA HIS A 227 -5.09 27.01 -7.70
C HIS A 227 -5.04 25.52 -8.03
N VAL A 228 -3.84 24.95 -8.11
CA VAL A 228 -3.61 23.51 -8.37
C VAL A 228 -3.23 22.80 -7.09
N ASN A 229 -3.41 21.48 -7.01
CA ASN A 229 -2.99 20.69 -5.84
C ASN A 229 -2.31 19.38 -6.22
N GLY A 230 -1.81 19.28 -7.46
CA GLY A 230 -0.92 18.22 -7.91
C GLY A 230 -0.03 18.64 -9.07
N ARG A 231 1.09 17.94 -9.25
CA ARG A 231 2.13 18.27 -10.24
C ARG A 231 2.88 17.00 -10.68
N MET A 232 2.98 16.76 -11.98
CA MET A 232 3.72 15.63 -12.55
C MET A 232 5.10 16.02 -13.12
N PHE A 233 6.18 15.58 -12.50
CA PHE A 233 7.53 15.70 -13.00
C PHE A 233 7.82 14.62 -14.05
N GLU A 234 7.52 14.92 -15.32
CA GLU A 234 7.68 13.99 -16.45
C GLU A 234 9.15 13.81 -16.89
N THR A 235 9.48 12.60 -17.36
CA THR A 235 10.81 12.26 -17.88
C THR A 235 11.92 12.59 -16.87
N PHE A 236 11.66 12.36 -15.59
CA PHE A 236 12.58 12.70 -14.50
C PHE A 236 13.92 11.95 -14.63
N PRO A 237 15.08 12.57 -14.35
CA PRO A 237 15.30 13.99 -13.98
C PRO A 237 15.45 14.97 -15.18
N ALA A 238 15.25 14.50 -16.41
CA ALA A 238 15.15 15.20 -17.71
C ALA A 238 15.77 14.30 -18.80
N SER A 239 15.63 14.68 -20.08
CA SER A 239 16.10 13.92 -21.25
C SER A 239 17.62 13.65 -21.31
N HIS A 240 18.45 14.29 -20.46
CA HIS A 240 19.90 14.11 -20.43
C HIS A 240 20.43 13.40 -19.18
N ASN A 241 19.55 13.04 -18.23
CA ASN A 241 19.84 12.31 -16.99
C ASN A 241 21.11 12.79 -16.26
N THR A 242 21.27 14.12 -16.09
CA THR A 242 22.41 14.68 -15.36
C THR A 242 22.08 14.96 -13.90
N LEU A 243 23.09 14.88 -13.01
CA LEU A 243 22.93 15.23 -11.59
C LEU A 243 22.58 16.71 -11.36
N ALA A 244 22.84 17.59 -12.32
CA ALA A 244 22.45 18.99 -12.24
C ALA A 244 20.95 19.16 -12.47
N GLU A 245 20.39 18.46 -13.47
CA GLU A 245 18.95 18.44 -13.73
C GLU A 245 18.20 17.75 -12.59
N TRP A 246 18.72 16.62 -12.09
CA TRP A 246 18.17 15.95 -10.90
C TRP A 246 18.06 16.91 -9.72
N LYS A 247 19.14 17.63 -9.39
CA LYS A 247 19.12 18.62 -8.31
C LYS A 247 18.04 19.67 -8.51
N ASN A 248 17.91 20.21 -9.72
CA ASN A 248 16.95 21.27 -10.01
C ASN A 248 15.52 20.76 -9.88
N MET A 249 15.18 19.62 -10.51
CA MET A 249 13.83 19.06 -10.45
C MET A 249 13.44 18.58 -9.04
N VAL A 250 14.37 18.00 -8.27
CA VAL A 250 14.10 17.67 -6.86
C VAL A 250 13.93 18.94 -6.03
N GLY A 251 14.68 20.01 -6.34
CA GLY A 251 14.47 21.32 -5.74
C GLY A 251 13.05 21.83 -5.97
N GLU A 252 12.59 21.85 -7.23
CA GLU A 252 11.21 22.23 -7.58
C GLU A 252 10.17 21.34 -6.90
N TYR A 253 10.40 20.02 -6.87
CA TYR A 253 9.52 19.08 -6.16
C TYR A 253 9.41 19.39 -4.68
N GLN A 254 10.52 19.68 -4.00
CA GLN A 254 10.53 20.06 -2.58
C GLN A 254 9.90 21.44 -2.34
N ASP A 255 10.07 22.38 -3.28
CA ASP A 255 9.43 23.70 -3.22
C ASP A 255 7.90 23.58 -3.37
N VAL A 256 7.41 22.72 -4.28
CA VAL A 256 5.98 22.39 -4.38
C VAL A 256 5.50 21.70 -3.09
N GLN A 257 6.27 20.74 -2.56
CA GLN A 257 5.91 19.98 -1.35
C GLN A 257 5.77 20.89 -0.12
N SER A 258 6.68 21.84 0.05
CA SER A 258 6.79 22.68 1.25
C SER A 258 6.17 24.08 1.11
N GLY A 259 5.91 24.53 -0.11
CA GLY A 259 5.40 25.86 -0.42
C GLY A 259 3.89 26.02 -0.26
N VAL A 260 3.18 24.95 0.07
CA VAL A 260 1.71 24.90 0.07
C VAL A 260 1.15 24.44 1.42
N ALA A 261 -0.08 24.83 1.73
CA ALA A 261 -0.72 24.55 3.03
C ALA A 261 -1.59 23.27 3.03
N TYR A 262 -1.52 22.50 1.96
CA TYR A 262 -2.23 21.24 1.73
C TYR A 262 -1.21 20.13 1.41
N THR A 263 -1.64 18.87 1.39
CA THR A 263 -0.78 17.76 0.91
C THR A 263 -0.87 17.69 -0.61
N PRO A 264 0.18 18.05 -1.37
CA PRO A 264 0.12 18.02 -2.82
C PRO A 264 0.15 16.58 -3.35
N VAL A 265 -0.60 16.34 -4.43
CA VAL A 265 -0.56 15.09 -5.20
C VAL A 265 0.52 15.23 -6.27
N ASN A 266 1.78 15.06 -5.86
CA ASN A 266 2.91 15.12 -6.78
C ASN A 266 3.15 13.76 -7.42
N MET A 267 3.51 13.72 -8.69
CA MET A 267 3.91 12.51 -9.40
C MET A 267 5.33 12.69 -9.95
N ILE A 268 6.21 11.72 -9.75
CA ILE A 268 7.49 11.63 -10.47
C ILE A 268 7.36 10.50 -11.47
N ASN A 269 7.36 10.85 -12.76
CA ASN A 269 7.40 9.87 -13.83
C ASN A 269 8.82 9.78 -14.38
N VAL A 270 9.36 8.56 -14.37
CA VAL A 270 10.61 8.21 -15.03
C VAL A 270 10.25 7.35 -16.24
N ASN A 271 10.94 7.53 -17.36
CA ASN A 271 10.67 6.74 -18.56
C ASN A 271 11.96 6.40 -19.29
N THR A 272 11.88 5.55 -20.31
CA THR A 272 13.11 5.10 -20.99
C THR A 272 13.75 6.18 -21.88
N ASP A 273 13.10 7.31 -22.15
CA ASP A 273 13.67 8.37 -23.00
C ASP A 273 14.92 9.02 -22.34
N ASN A 274 15.02 8.98 -21.02
CA ASN A 274 16.18 9.50 -20.27
C ASN A 274 17.45 8.63 -20.37
N THR A 275 17.41 7.53 -21.12
CA THR A 275 18.50 6.54 -21.21
C THR A 275 19.31 6.57 -22.51
N ASN A 276 19.09 7.56 -23.38
CA ASN A 276 19.64 7.60 -24.75
C ASN A 276 19.21 6.39 -25.61
N GLY A 277 18.00 5.86 -25.38
CA GLY A 277 17.39 4.79 -26.19
C GLY A 277 17.84 3.36 -25.83
N VAL A 278 18.29 3.14 -24.58
CA VAL A 278 18.74 1.82 -24.07
C VAL A 278 17.85 1.31 -22.93
N GLY A 279 17.00 2.17 -22.39
CA GLY A 279 16.14 1.93 -21.25
C GLY A 279 15.09 0.89 -21.60
N SER A 280 14.70 0.16 -20.57
CA SER A 280 13.77 -0.95 -20.68
C SER A 280 13.08 -1.14 -19.34
N GLN A 281 12.07 -2.01 -19.34
CA GLN A 281 11.45 -2.51 -18.12
C GLN A 281 12.47 -3.05 -17.10
N THR A 282 13.66 -3.50 -17.55
CA THR A 282 14.70 -4.09 -16.68
C THR A 282 15.79 -3.11 -16.24
N ASP A 283 15.61 -1.81 -16.44
CA ASP A 283 16.52 -0.80 -15.88
C ASP A 283 16.19 -0.53 -14.40
N TYR A 284 16.43 -1.54 -13.56
CA TYR A 284 16.11 -1.50 -12.14
C TYR A 284 16.87 -0.38 -11.40
N GLN A 285 18.02 0.05 -11.91
CA GLN A 285 18.78 1.16 -11.34
C GLN A 285 18.03 2.49 -11.55
N ALA A 286 17.50 2.74 -12.75
CA ALA A 286 16.68 3.92 -13.02
C ALA A 286 15.40 3.93 -12.17
N VAL A 287 14.74 2.76 -12.04
CA VAL A 287 13.56 2.57 -11.19
C VAL A 287 13.89 2.91 -9.74
N ARG A 288 14.92 2.28 -9.16
CA ARG A 288 15.32 2.56 -7.77
C ARG A 288 15.70 4.01 -7.57
N PHE A 289 16.48 4.61 -8.47
CA PHE A 289 16.88 6.01 -8.36
C PHE A 289 15.68 6.96 -8.38
N GLY A 290 14.73 6.73 -9.29
CA GLY A 290 13.49 7.50 -9.39
C GLY A 290 12.57 7.32 -8.18
N LEU A 291 12.31 6.08 -7.79
CA LEU A 291 11.43 5.75 -6.67
C LEU A 291 11.98 6.30 -5.35
N THR A 292 13.25 6.03 -5.03
CA THR A 292 13.87 6.54 -3.80
C THR A 292 14.02 8.07 -3.80
N THR A 293 14.14 8.70 -4.97
CA THR A 293 14.03 10.16 -5.09
C THR A 293 12.61 10.66 -4.79
N THR A 294 11.59 9.95 -5.28
CA THR A 294 10.19 10.25 -4.99
C THR A 294 9.91 10.21 -3.49
N LEU A 295 10.44 9.19 -2.81
CA LEU A 295 10.32 8.98 -1.37
C LEU A 295 11.09 10.01 -0.53
N MET A 296 11.95 10.86 -1.12
CA MET A 296 12.48 12.05 -0.44
C MET A 296 11.40 13.11 -0.19
N GLY A 297 10.29 13.06 -0.92
CA GLY A 297 9.07 13.80 -0.65
C GLY A 297 7.91 12.83 -0.46
N ASP A 298 6.69 13.28 -0.74
CA ASP A 298 5.47 12.51 -0.47
C ASP A 298 4.65 12.37 -1.76
N GLY A 299 5.32 12.09 -2.88
CA GLY A 299 4.75 11.92 -4.21
C GLY A 299 4.47 10.47 -4.59
N TYR A 300 3.87 10.31 -5.75
CA TYR A 300 3.57 9.04 -6.42
C TYR A 300 4.63 8.77 -7.47
N PHE A 301 5.12 7.54 -7.55
CA PHE A 301 6.15 7.16 -8.51
C PHE A 301 5.55 6.41 -9.70
N SER A 302 6.00 6.75 -10.92
CA SER A 302 5.61 6.06 -12.15
C SER A 302 6.84 5.72 -12.98
N TYR A 303 6.83 4.55 -13.63
CA TYR A 303 7.84 4.16 -14.60
C TYR A 303 7.23 3.52 -15.85
N ASP A 304 7.48 4.12 -17.02
CA ASP A 304 6.87 3.69 -18.29
C ASP A 304 7.83 3.73 -19.49
N GLU A 305 7.32 3.32 -20.65
CA GLU A 305 8.15 3.09 -21.84
C GLU A 305 8.72 4.38 -22.40
N SER A 306 7.90 5.39 -22.67
CA SER A 306 8.38 6.65 -23.26
C SER A 306 7.31 7.73 -23.19
N THR A 307 7.70 8.96 -23.54
CA THR A 307 6.79 10.09 -23.79
C THR A 307 5.80 9.86 -24.95
N TYR A 308 5.96 8.79 -25.75
CA TYR A 308 5.05 8.43 -26.85
C TYR A 308 4.22 7.19 -26.56
N ASN A 309 4.58 6.39 -25.55
CA ASN A 309 3.89 5.15 -25.23
C ASN A 309 3.66 5.01 -23.72
N HIS A 310 2.45 5.38 -23.32
CA HIS A 310 1.93 5.31 -21.96
C HIS A 310 0.97 4.11 -21.81
N ALA A 311 1.34 2.93 -22.30
CA ALA A 311 0.55 1.70 -22.16
C ALA A 311 1.22 0.65 -21.26
N SER A 312 2.31 1.03 -20.58
CA SER A 312 3.11 0.12 -19.76
C SER A 312 2.57 0.03 -18.34
N LEU A 313 2.40 -1.20 -17.84
CA LEU A 313 1.94 -1.51 -16.48
C LEU A 313 3.03 -2.31 -15.74
N TRP A 314 4.27 -1.82 -15.83
CA TRP A 314 5.42 -2.50 -15.24
C TRP A 314 5.36 -2.39 -13.71
N SER A 315 5.49 -3.54 -13.03
CA SER A 315 5.59 -3.62 -11.57
C SER A 315 7.00 -4.01 -11.13
N TYR A 316 7.35 -3.60 -9.92
CA TYR A 316 8.67 -3.81 -9.35
C TYR A 316 8.58 -4.33 -7.92
N ASP A 317 9.54 -5.15 -7.49
CA ASP A 317 9.59 -5.69 -6.12
C ASP A 317 9.56 -4.56 -5.08
N GLU A 318 10.08 -3.36 -5.41
CA GLU A 318 10.07 -2.20 -4.53
C GLU A 318 8.69 -1.55 -4.34
N PHE A 319 7.67 -1.87 -5.16
CA PHE A 319 6.35 -1.25 -5.09
C PHE A 319 5.49 -1.83 -3.96
N ASP A 320 5.68 -3.10 -3.64
CA ASP A 320 4.90 -3.82 -2.62
C ASP A 320 5.54 -3.71 -1.22
N VAL A 321 6.29 -2.63 -0.99
CA VAL A 321 7.07 -2.43 0.25
C VAL A 321 6.35 -1.46 1.18
N TYR A 322 6.03 -1.95 2.39
CA TYR A 322 5.52 -1.11 3.46
C TYR A 322 6.67 -0.41 4.21
N LEU A 323 6.65 0.92 4.24
CA LEU A 323 7.62 1.73 4.99
C LEU A 323 7.02 2.37 6.26
N GLY A 324 5.71 2.49 6.36
CA GLY A 324 5.06 3.27 7.40
C GLY A 324 5.29 4.78 7.24
N ALA A 325 4.89 5.57 8.24
CA ALA A 325 4.99 7.02 8.18
C ALA A 325 6.45 7.53 8.22
N PRO A 326 6.76 8.69 7.62
CA PRO A 326 8.09 9.28 7.66
C PRO A 326 8.43 9.79 9.07
N LYS A 327 9.56 9.38 9.63
CA LYS A 327 10.02 9.76 10.98
C LYS A 327 10.88 11.02 11.00
N SER A 328 11.57 11.30 9.90
CA SER A 328 12.51 12.40 9.82
C SER A 328 12.35 13.20 8.53
N SER A 329 12.78 14.47 8.59
CA SER A 329 13.03 15.24 7.39
C SER A 329 14.24 14.67 6.64
N LEU A 330 14.31 14.98 5.35
CA LEU A 330 15.45 14.66 4.49
C LEU A 330 16.81 15.09 5.10
N GLN A 331 17.82 14.20 5.04
CA GLN A 331 19.17 14.46 5.58
C GLN A 331 20.27 14.05 4.59
N ASN A 332 21.32 14.85 4.49
CA ASN A 332 22.53 14.45 3.79
C ASN A 332 23.38 13.54 4.70
N VAL A 333 23.74 12.36 4.20
CA VAL A 333 24.43 11.32 4.97
C VAL A 333 25.81 11.76 5.47
N PHE A 334 26.55 12.54 4.68
CA PHE A 334 27.91 12.98 5.03
C PHE A 334 27.95 14.38 5.65
N ASN A 335 26.83 15.10 5.63
CA ASN A 335 26.68 16.41 6.24
C ASN A 335 25.25 16.62 6.78
N PRO A 336 24.89 16.04 7.93
CA PRO A 336 23.51 16.07 8.43
C PRO A 336 22.93 17.45 8.71
N GLN A 337 23.75 18.50 8.74
CA GLN A 337 23.31 19.89 8.87
C GLN A 337 22.79 20.49 7.56
N GLN A 338 23.02 19.80 6.43
CA GLN A 338 22.53 20.19 5.13
C GLN A 338 21.11 19.66 4.91
N THR A 339 20.15 20.57 4.91
CA THR A 339 18.72 20.27 4.73
C THR A 339 18.19 20.64 3.35
N THR A 340 18.96 21.36 2.53
CA THR A 340 18.61 21.69 1.15
C THR A 340 19.26 20.70 0.18
N ILE A 341 18.45 20.12 -0.70
CA ILE A 341 18.88 19.13 -1.69
C ILE A 341 20.06 19.66 -2.55
N ASP A 342 21.07 18.82 -2.73
CA ASP A 342 22.22 19.04 -3.61
C ASP A 342 22.76 17.69 -4.09
N GLN A 343 23.73 17.68 -5.00
CA GLN A 343 24.43 16.45 -5.37
C GLN A 343 25.10 15.86 -4.13
N GLY A 344 24.83 14.58 -3.85
CA GLY A 344 25.25 13.95 -2.61
C GLY A 344 24.49 12.66 -2.33
N VAL A 345 24.70 12.13 -1.13
CA VAL A 345 23.95 10.99 -0.62
C VAL A 345 22.93 11.50 0.38
N TRP A 346 21.69 11.11 0.15
CA TRP A 346 20.53 11.57 0.91
C TRP A 346 19.78 10.39 1.50
N LEU A 347 19.19 10.61 2.66
CA LEU A 347 18.48 9.61 3.43
C LEU A 347 17.21 10.21 4.01
N ARG A 348 16.15 9.40 4.06
CA ARG A 348 14.93 9.69 4.82
C ARG A 348 14.52 8.45 5.60
N GLU A 349 14.20 8.62 6.88
CA GLU A 349 13.77 7.52 7.73
C GLU A 349 12.25 7.42 7.79
N PHE A 350 11.80 6.17 7.91
CA PHE A 350 10.42 5.77 8.08
C PHE A 350 10.27 4.88 9.32
N GLU A 351 9.02 4.60 9.70
CA GLU A 351 8.65 3.69 10.79
C GLU A 351 9.30 2.33 10.59
N GLU A 352 9.10 1.71 9.43
CA GLU A 352 9.55 0.35 9.14
C GLU A 352 10.83 0.28 8.31
N GLY A 353 11.47 1.41 8.02
CA GLY A 353 12.69 1.40 7.23
C GLY A 353 13.33 2.75 6.98
N GLN A 354 14.09 2.81 5.90
CA GLN A 354 14.72 4.02 5.39
C GLN A 354 14.95 3.91 3.89
N VAL A 355 15.02 5.07 3.24
CA VAL A 355 15.39 5.17 1.83
C VAL A 355 16.69 5.95 1.71
N ILE A 356 17.55 5.53 0.80
CA ILE A 356 18.84 6.17 0.53
C ILE A 356 19.00 6.39 -0.96
N VAL A 357 19.43 7.58 -1.35
CA VAL A 357 19.71 7.94 -2.74
C VAL A 357 21.17 8.36 -2.88
N ASN A 358 21.88 7.76 -3.83
CA ASN A 358 23.21 8.18 -4.21
C ASN A 358 23.18 9.05 -5.47
N ALA A 359 22.92 10.35 -5.30
CA ALA A 359 22.99 11.34 -6.37
C ALA A 359 24.43 11.85 -6.57
N THR A 360 25.38 10.94 -6.77
CA THR A 360 26.79 11.24 -7.07
C THR A 360 27.29 10.47 -8.30
N THR A 361 28.49 10.80 -8.77
CA THR A 361 29.12 10.17 -9.95
C THR A 361 29.96 8.94 -9.61
N SER A 362 30.01 8.53 -8.33
CA SER A 362 30.75 7.35 -7.88
C SER A 362 29.93 6.50 -6.93
N THR A 363 30.27 5.23 -6.82
CA THR A 363 29.74 4.36 -5.77
C THR A 363 30.08 4.96 -4.39
N GLN A 364 29.09 4.96 -3.50
CA GLN A 364 29.25 5.42 -2.12
C GLN A 364 29.04 4.26 -1.17
N THR A 365 29.91 4.13 -0.17
CA THR A 365 29.77 3.16 0.91
C THR A 365 29.34 3.89 2.17
N ILE A 366 28.25 3.43 2.78
CA ILE A 366 27.58 4.11 3.88
C ILE A 366 27.44 3.11 5.02
N ARG A 367 27.82 3.54 6.23
CA ARG A 367 27.51 2.82 7.45
C ARG A 367 26.17 3.29 7.99
N LEU A 368 25.32 2.33 8.32
CA LEU A 368 23.98 2.56 8.81
C LEU A 368 23.99 2.69 10.33
N ASP A 369 23.01 3.39 10.89
CA ASP A 369 22.79 3.46 12.34
C ASP A 369 21.96 2.26 12.81
N GLY A 370 22.58 1.08 12.78
CA GLY A 370 21.93 -0.19 13.11
C GLY A 370 22.00 -1.22 11.99
N GLU A 371 21.24 -2.29 12.16
CA GLU A 371 21.06 -3.33 11.16
C GLU A 371 19.76 -3.09 10.41
N PHE A 372 19.81 -3.28 9.09
CA PHE A 372 18.68 -3.17 8.19
C PHE A 372 18.64 -4.36 7.25
N GLU A 373 17.46 -4.74 6.86
CA GLU A 373 17.20 -5.78 5.89
C GLU A 373 17.06 -5.16 4.48
N LYS A 374 17.70 -5.76 3.49
CA LYS A 374 17.38 -5.49 2.09
C LYS A 374 16.09 -6.22 1.71
N ILE A 375 15.31 -5.65 0.79
CA ILE A 375 14.11 -6.32 0.25
C ILE A 375 14.48 -7.71 -0.31
N HIS A 376 13.57 -8.69 -0.19
CA HIS A 376 13.67 -9.97 -0.89
C HIS A 376 13.01 -9.86 -2.26
N GLY A 377 13.77 -9.41 -3.25
CA GLY A 377 13.27 -9.23 -4.61
C GLY A 377 13.48 -10.46 -5.48
N THR A 378 12.63 -10.62 -6.49
CA THR A 378 12.74 -11.68 -7.51
C THR A 378 13.36 -11.18 -8.82
N GLN A 379 13.35 -9.86 -9.04
CA GLN A 379 13.76 -9.22 -10.30
C GLN A 379 15.24 -8.84 -10.32
N GLU A 380 15.72 -8.17 -9.27
CA GLU A 380 17.14 -7.81 -9.06
C GLU A 380 17.64 -8.43 -7.75
N THR A 381 18.03 -9.70 -7.83
CA THR A 381 18.40 -10.53 -6.68
C THR A 381 19.80 -10.25 -6.12
N VAL A 382 20.57 -9.32 -6.71
CA VAL A 382 21.90 -8.95 -6.19
C VAL A 382 21.78 -7.80 -5.20
N VAL A 383 20.90 -6.85 -5.50
CA VAL A 383 20.57 -5.67 -4.70
C VAL A 383 19.50 -6.02 -3.69
N ASN A 384 18.38 -6.61 -4.14
CA ASN A 384 17.24 -7.03 -3.31
C ASN A 384 17.40 -8.50 -2.93
N ASN A 385 18.40 -8.76 -2.10
CA ASN A 385 18.84 -10.13 -1.77
C ASN A 385 18.49 -10.57 -0.35
N GLY A 386 17.69 -9.78 0.38
CA GLY A 386 17.29 -10.14 1.73
C GLY A 386 18.36 -9.99 2.82
N LEU A 387 19.60 -9.61 2.49
CA LEU A 387 20.66 -9.61 3.51
C LEU A 387 20.41 -8.53 4.58
N ILE A 388 20.62 -8.93 5.83
CA ILE A 388 20.78 -7.99 6.95
C ILE A 388 22.17 -7.33 6.84
N VAL A 389 22.18 -6.01 6.82
CA VAL A 389 23.34 -5.17 6.57
C VAL A 389 23.43 -4.02 7.57
N SER A 390 24.66 -3.68 7.97
CA SER A 390 24.98 -2.44 8.70
C SER A 390 25.88 -1.50 7.89
N GLU A 391 26.26 -1.93 6.68
CA GLU A 391 27.00 -1.14 5.70
C GLU A 391 26.52 -1.51 4.30
N VAL A 392 26.26 -0.51 3.46
CA VAL A 392 25.80 -0.69 2.07
C VAL A 392 26.71 0.06 1.11
N SER A 393 26.85 -0.47 -0.11
CA SER A 393 27.50 0.23 -1.22
C SER A 393 26.48 0.46 -2.33
N ILE A 394 26.26 1.73 -2.69
CA ILE A 394 25.22 2.16 -3.63
C ILE A 394 25.90 2.69 -4.89
N ALA A 395 25.49 2.19 -6.06
CA ALA A 395 25.99 2.66 -7.36
C ALA A 395 25.70 4.16 -7.57
N PRO A 396 26.45 4.87 -8.44
CA PRO A 396 26.13 6.26 -8.78
C PRO A 396 24.76 6.34 -9.46
N GLN A 397 23.93 7.33 -9.12
CA GLN A 397 22.56 7.48 -9.63
C GLN A 397 21.74 6.20 -9.42
N ASP A 398 21.77 5.68 -8.19
CA ASP A 398 20.98 4.54 -7.72
C ASP A 398 20.42 4.88 -6.34
N GLY A 399 19.49 4.05 -5.86
CA GLY A 399 18.96 4.14 -4.51
C GLY A 399 18.72 2.77 -3.90
N LEU A 400 18.43 2.77 -2.60
CA LEU A 400 18.05 1.58 -1.83
C LEU A 400 16.87 1.91 -0.95
N ILE A 401 15.95 0.95 -0.84
CA ILE A 401 14.99 0.85 0.24
C ILE A 401 15.51 -0.24 1.19
N LEU A 402 15.54 0.05 2.48
CA LEU A 402 16.04 -0.81 3.53
C LEU A 402 15.02 -0.90 4.65
N LEU A 403 14.64 -2.12 5.01
CA LEU A 403 13.63 -2.42 6.03
C LEU A 403 14.28 -2.60 7.39
N ARG A 404 13.54 -2.35 8.46
CA ARG A 404 13.95 -2.77 9.80
C ARG A 404 13.77 -4.28 9.92
N PRO A 405 14.75 -5.03 10.47
CA PRO A 405 14.59 -6.45 10.68
C PRO A 405 13.39 -6.71 11.62
N ILE A 406 12.61 -7.75 11.32
CA ILE A 406 11.56 -8.22 12.23
C ILE A 406 12.22 -9.03 13.35
N GLU A 407 11.78 -8.77 14.57
CA GLU A 407 12.23 -9.50 15.77
C GLU A 407 11.08 -10.15 16.54
N GLU A 408 9.83 -9.80 16.23
CA GLU A 408 8.65 -10.17 17.00
C GLU A 408 7.49 -10.60 16.09
N ILE A 409 6.56 -11.38 16.66
CA ILE A 409 5.31 -11.77 16.03
C ILE A 409 4.18 -11.25 16.91
N PHE A 410 3.33 -10.41 16.34
CA PHE A 410 2.16 -9.86 17.02
C PHE A 410 0.88 -10.53 16.52
N ASN A 411 -0.19 -10.41 17.31
CA ASN A 411 -1.54 -10.83 16.97
C ASN A 411 -1.74 -12.32 16.62
N ALA A 412 -0.70 -13.15 16.75
CA ALA A 412 -0.76 -14.58 16.51
C ALA A 412 0.06 -15.37 17.53
N THR A 413 -0.38 -16.60 17.80
CA THR A 413 0.26 -17.46 18.80
C THR A 413 1.47 -18.16 18.19
N TYR A 414 2.61 -18.10 18.87
CA TYR A 414 3.85 -18.77 18.47
C TYR A 414 4.51 -19.48 19.65
N THR A 415 5.38 -20.45 19.35
CA THR A 415 6.24 -21.07 20.36
C THR A 415 7.45 -20.19 20.67
N ASN A 416 7.56 -19.73 21.92
CA ASN A 416 8.62 -18.82 22.36
C ASN A 416 10.02 -19.45 22.22
N GLY A 417 10.93 -18.77 21.53
CA GLY A 417 12.30 -19.21 21.25
C GLY A 417 12.44 -20.06 19.98
N ALA A 418 11.38 -20.21 19.19
CA ALA A 418 11.45 -20.87 17.88
C ALA A 418 12.15 -19.98 16.85
N PHE A 419 12.81 -20.61 15.87
CA PHE A 419 13.26 -19.93 14.67
C PHE A 419 12.11 -19.84 13.67
N ALA A 420 11.86 -18.63 13.19
CA ALA A 420 10.81 -18.27 12.25
C ALA A 420 11.36 -18.11 10.84
N ARG A 421 10.61 -18.57 9.84
CA ARG A 421 10.81 -18.24 8.43
C ARG A 421 9.52 -17.68 7.86
N VAL A 422 9.63 -16.60 7.10
CA VAL A 422 8.51 -15.77 6.68
C VAL A 422 8.28 -15.91 5.18
N TYR A 423 7.06 -16.21 4.78
CA TYR A 423 6.67 -16.46 3.40
C TYR A 423 5.40 -15.72 3.02
N ASP A 424 5.28 -15.37 1.74
CA ASP A 424 3.99 -15.05 1.13
C ASP A 424 3.12 -16.31 0.95
N GLN A 425 1.87 -16.15 0.50
CA GLN A 425 0.97 -17.27 0.20
C GLN A 425 1.51 -18.26 -0.85
N ASN A 426 2.47 -17.85 -1.69
CA ASN A 426 3.03 -18.68 -2.77
C ASN A 426 4.31 -19.41 -2.35
N GLY A 427 4.82 -19.15 -1.15
CA GLY A 427 6.05 -19.74 -0.63
C GLY A 427 7.32 -19.00 -1.05
N ASN A 428 7.20 -17.76 -1.54
CA ASN A 428 8.36 -16.89 -1.70
C ASN A 428 8.75 -16.31 -0.34
N THR A 429 10.05 -16.26 -0.06
CA THR A 429 10.55 -15.62 1.16
C THR A 429 10.24 -14.13 1.11
N LYS A 430 9.42 -13.63 2.04
CA LYS A 430 9.07 -12.21 2.15
C LYS A 430 10.08 -11.47 3.03
N ARG A 431 10.45 -12.07 4.17
CA ARG A 431 11.36 -11.50 5.18
C ARG A 431 12.40 -12.51 5.65
N THR A 432 13.51 -12.01 6.16
CA THR A 432 14.60 -12.81 6.74
C THR A 432 14.13 -13.49 8.01
N GLY A 433 14.47 -14.77 8.16
CA GLY A 433 14.12 -15.53 9.35
C GLY A 433 14.80 -15.01 10.61
N PHE A 434 14.08 -15.07 11.74
CA PHE A 434 14.52 -14.55 13.03
C PHE A 434 14.14 -15.51 14.16
N PHE A 435 14.64 -15.28 15.38
CA PHE A 435 14.18 -16.01 16.56
C PHE A 435 13.02 -15.27 17.20
N ALA A 436 11.82 -15.83 17.14
CA ALA A 436 10.66 -15.27 17.81
C ALA A 436 10.83 -15.47 19.32
N TYR A 437 11.14 -14.40 20.06
CA TYR A 437 11.54 -14.50 21.46
C TYR A 437 10.96 -13.39 22.34
N ASP A 438 10.12 -13.76 23.30
CA ASP A 438 9.75 -12.92 24.43
C ASP A 438 10.66 -13.25 25.62
N SER A 439 11.40 -12.24 26.08
CA SER A 439 12.38 -12.38 27.16
C SER A 439 11.77 -12.56 28.57
N ALA A 440 10.51 -12.16 28.76
CA ALA A 440 9.79 -12.31 30.01
C ALA A 440 9.17 -13.72 30.13
N ILE A 441 8.94 -14.39 29.01
CA ILE A 441 8.33 -15.72 28.96
C ILE A 441 9.41 -16.79 28.84
N ARG A 442 9.16 -17.94 29.47
CA ARG A 442 10.05 -19.10 29.35
C ARG A 442 9.99 -19.66 27.92
N GLY A 443 11.15 -19.99 27.34
CA GLY A 443 11.21 -20.65 26.03
C GLY A 443 10.49 -22.01 26.00
N GLY A 444 9.89 -22.33 24.86
CA GLY A 444 9.09 -23.52 24.59
C GLY A 444 7.62 -23.43 25.01
N LEU A 445 7.19 -22.29 25.56
CA LEU A 445 5.77 -22.03 25.84
C LEU A 445 5.11 -21.36 24.64
N GLN A 446 3.81 -21.62 24.44
CA GLN A 446 3.02 -20.80 23.53
C GLN A 446 2.79 -19.43 24.13
N VAL A 447 2.98 -18.40 23.31
CA VAL A 447 2.85 -17.00 23.66
C VAL A 447 2.16 -16.25 22.52
N ILE A 448 1.40 -15.23 22.87
CA ILE A 448 0.83 -14.27 21.94
C ILE A 448 0.88 -12.89 22.59
N ARG A 449 1.30 -11.88 21.82
CA ARG A 449 1.16 -10.47 22.16
C ARG A 449 -0.03 -9.92 21.41
N PHE A 450 -1.04 -9.48 22.14
CA PHE A 450 -2.34 -9.08 21.58
C PHE A 450 -2.89 -7.95 22.44
N ASN A 451 -3.61 -7.01 21.83
CA ASN A 451 -4.32 -5.98 22.56
C ASN A 451 -5.59 -6.57 23.22
N THR A 452 -5.53 -6.82 24.52
CA THR A 452 -6.57 -7.55 25.26
C THR A 452 -7.64 -6.64 25.88
N ASP A 453 -7.37 -5.36 26.06
CA ASP A 453 -8.30 -4.40 26.65
C ASP A 453 -8.70 -3.24 25.71
N VAL A 454 -8.29 -3.33 24.44
CA VAL A 454 -8.57 -2.38 23.34
C VAL A 454 -7.98 -1.00 23.60
N ASP A 455 -6.78 -0.96 24.18
CA ASP A 455 -5.95 0.23 24.26
C ASP A 455 -4.93 0.28 23.10
N VAL A 456 -3.74 0.88 23.25
CA VAL A 456 -2.69 0.85 22.18
C VAL A 456 -1.52 -0.05 22.60
N ALA A 457 -1.49 -0.45 23.86
CA ALA A 457 -0.49 -1.33 24.42
C ALA A 457 -0.86 -2.80 24.11
N LEU A 458 0.14 -3.67 24.16
CA LEU A 458 -0.04 -5.09 23.89
C LEU A 458 0.24 -5.88 25.15
N GLU A 459 -0.77 -6.62 25.61
CA GLU A 459 -0.63 -7.60 26.67
C GLU A 459 -0.03 -8.90 26.15
N THR A 460 0.49 -9.71 27.08
CA THR A 460 1.05 -11.01 26.76
C THR A 460 0.19 -12.11 27.37
N VAL A 461 -0.29 -13.04 26.54
CA VAL A 461 -0.92 -14.28 26.99
C VAL A 461 0.03 -15.44 26.74
N ALA A 462 0.28 -16.25 27.77
CA ALA A 462 1.17 -17.41 27.67
C ALA A 462 0.55 -18.65 28.30
N ALA A 463 0.88 -19.82 27.79
CA ALA A 463 0.36 -21.09 28.29
C ALA A 463 1.46 -22.11 28.57
N ASN A 464 1.28 -22.88 29.64
CA ASN A 464 2.10 -24.05 29.95
C ASN A 464 1.23 -25.31 30.10
N ASP A 465 1.81 -26.37 30.64
CA ASP A 465 1.17 -27.67 30.82
C ASP A 465 -0.18 -27.66 31.58
N THR A 466 -0.42 -26.63 32.40
CA THR A 466 -1.54 -26.55 33.36
C THR A 466 -2.29 -25.21 33.34
N TYR A 467 -1.56 -24.10 33.19
CA TYR A 467 -2.07 -22.75 33.39
C TYR A 467 -1.92 -21.90 32.13
N VAL A 468 -2.88 -20.99 31.97
CA VAL A 468 -2.77 -19.81 31.11
C VAL A 468 -2.50 -18.61 32.02
N TYR A 469 -1.60 -17.74 31.57
CA TYR A 469 -1.17 -16.51 32.22
C TYR A 469 -1.51 -15.34 31.31
N ILE A 470 -1.99 -14.26 31.90
CA ILE A 470 -2.29 -12.98 31.24
C ILE A 470 -1.46 -11.93 31.94
N TYR A 471 -0.60 -11.26 31.18
CA TYR A 471 0.26 -10.19 31.66
C TYR A 471 -0.17 -8.87 31.05
N ASP A 472 -0.24 -7.82 31.88
CA ASP A 472 -0.43 -6.44 31.43
C ASP A 472 0.75 -5.98 30.56
N ASP A 473 0.59 -4.86 29.85
CA ASP A 473 1.62 -4.24 28.99
C ASP A 473 2.93 -3.93 29.71
N ASP A 474 2.86 -3.63 31.01
CA ASP A 474 4.03 -3.39 31.88
C ASP A 474 4.72 -4.68 32.37
N GLY A 475 4.19 -5.85 31.99
CA GLY A 475 4.66 -7.18 32.36
C GLY A 475 4.16 -7.67 33.72
N ALA A 476 3.28 -6.95 34.40
CA ALA A 476 2.63 -7.43 35.62
C ALA A 476 1.67 -8.58 35.29
N LEU A 477 1.56 -9.55 36.21
CA LEU A 477 0.60 -10.64 36.05
C LEU A 477 -0.80 -10.14 36.40
N HIS A 478 -1.68 -10.01 35.40
CA HIS A 478 -3.10 -9.68 35.55
C HIS A 478 -3.90 -10.87 36.07
N ALA A 479 -3.80 -12.01 35.37
CA ALA A 479 -4.59 -13.20 35.67
C ALA A 479 -3.83 -14.52 35.43
N GLN A 480 -4.20 -15.54 36.18
CA GLN A 480 -3.75 -16.92 35.99
C GLN A 480 -4.90 -17.88 36.26
N PHE A 481 -5.13 -18.83 35.36
CA PHE A 481 -6.20 -19.83 35.50
C PHE A 481 -5.82 -21.18 34.90
N ALA A 482 -6.46 -22.25 35.36
CA ALA A 482 -6.24 -23.61 34.87
C ALA A 482 -7.44 -24.08 34.02
N PRO A 483 -7.37 -24.00 32.67
CA PRO A 483 -8.53 -24.25 31.80
C PRO A 483 -9.15 -25.63 31.99
N TYR A 484 -8.34 -26.65 32.30
CA TYR A 484 -8.73 -28.06 32.39
C TYR A 484 -8.57 -28.67 33.79
N THR A 485 -8.61 -27.83 34.83
CA THR A 485 -8.33 -28.12 36.27
C THR A 485 -6.85 -28.03 36.66
N GLU A 486 -6.60 -27.69 37.93
CA GLU A 486 -5.25 -27.57 38.51
C GLU A 486 -4.43 -28.88 38.50
N ASN A 487 -5.08 -30.03 38.30
CA ASN A 487 -4.42 -31.33 38.20
C ASN A 487 -4.04 -31.71 36.76
N TYR A 488 -4.51 -30.95 35.77
CA TYR A 488 -4.15 -31.17 34.38
C TYR A 488 -2.71 -30.70 34.14
N ASN A 489 -1.92 -31.50 33.41
CA ASN A 489 -0.48 -31.25 33.21
C ASN A 489 0.00 -31.80 31.86
N ARG A 490 -0.80 -31.63 30.81
CA ARG A 490 -0.54 -32.26 29.50
C ARG A 490 -0.37 -31.27 28.35
N GLY A 491 -0.23 -29.97 28.62
CA GLY A 491 -0.04 -28.94 27.60
C GLY A 491 -1.34 -28.26 27.19
N ILE A 492 -1.27 -26.97 26.90
CA ILE A 492 -2.42 -26.14 26.53
C ILE A 492 -2.06 -25.39 25.26
N ASN A 493 -2.84 -25.64 24.22
CA ASN A 493 -2.84 -24.81 23.02
C ASN A 493 -3.71 -23.57 23.25
N ILE A 494 -3.26 -22.39 22.83
CA ILE A 494 -4.02 -21.14 22.95
C ILE A 494 -4.17 -20.43 21.61
N SER A 495 -5.24 -19.65 21.49
CA SER A 495 -5.43 -18.62 20.46
C SER A 495 -6.26 -17.51 21.08
N VAL A 496 -5.97 -16.26 20.73
CA VAL A 496 -6.61 -15.07 21.30
C VAL A 496 -7.12 -14.19 20.18
N GLY A 497 -8.32 -13.64 20.35
CA GLY A 497 -8.87 -12.65 19.44
C GLY A 497 -10.26 -12.20 19.86
N ASP A 498 -10.66 -11.02 19.42
CA ASP A 498 -12.06 -10.55 19.51
C ASP A 498 -12.90 -11.33 18.49
N ILE A 499 -13.71 -12.30 18.96
CA ILE A 499 -14.47 -13.19 18.09
C ILE A 499 -15.75 -12.51 17.58
N GLU A 500 -16.40 -11.69 18.39
CA GLU A 500 -17.70 -11.10 18.06
C GLU A 500 -17.58 -9.64 17.57
N SER A 501 -16.35 -9.12 17.44
CA SER A 501 -16.02 -7.74 17.09
C SER A 501 -16.72 -6.72 18.00
N ASP A 502 -16.77 -7.00 19.30
CA ASP A 502 -17.44 -6.16 20.30
C ASP A 502 -16.47 -5.32 21.15
N GLY A 503 -15.17 -5.39 20.85
CA GLY A 503 -14.12 -4.72 21.59
C GLY A 503 -13.72 -5.46 22.88
N THR A 504 -14.06 -6.75 23.01
CA THR A 504 -13.54 -7.60 24.08
C THR A 504 -12.94 -8.87 23.50
N ILE A 505 -11.77 -9.26 24.01
CA ILE A 505 -11.09 -10.45 23.49
C ILE A 505 -11.58 -11.74 24.16
N GLU A 506 -11.46 -12.81 23.39
CA GLU A 506 -11.59 -14.17 23.88
C GLU A 506 -10.29 -14.94 23.80
N ILE A 507 -10.08 -15.77 24.82
CA ILE A 507 -9.00 -16.76 24.87
C ILE A 507 -9.61 -18.13 24.62
N VAL A 508 -9.32 -18.70 23.46
CA VAL A 508 -9.69 -20.07 23.11
C VAL A 508 -8.55 -20.99 23.50
N THR A 509 -8.88 -22.05 24.23
CA THR A 509 -7.90 -23.04 24.67
C THR A 509 -8.23 -24.40 24.10
N GLY A 510 -7.21 -25.17 23.77
CA GLY A 510 -7.25 -26.59 23.43
C GLY A 510 -6.29 -27.38 24.32
N THR A 511 -6.49 -28.68 24.46
CA THR A 511 -5.53 -29.55 25.14
C THR A 511 -4.47 -30.06 24.17
N GLU A 512 -3.24 -30.25 24.62
CA GLU A 512 -2.21 -30.95 23.84
C GLU A 512 -2.30 -32.49 23.96
N THR A 513 -1.28 -33.19 23.44
CA THR A 513 -1.17 -34.66 23.38
C THR A 513 -1.35 -35.31 24.75
N GLY A 514 -2.24 -36.29 24.81
CA GLY A 514 -2.63 -37.02 26.03
C GLY A 514 -3.88 -36.45 26.70
N GLY A 515 -4.29 -35.22 26.38
CA GLY A 515 -5.61 -34.66 26.69
C GLY A 515 -6.68 -35.11 25.69
N GLY A 516 -7.95 -35.02 26.06
CA GLY A 516 -9.06 -35.21 25.10
C GLY A 516 -9.33 -33.92 24.32
N PRO A 517 -9.92 -33.94 23.12
CA PRO A 517 -10.02 -32.80 22.18
C PRO A 517 -11.02 -31.72 22.65
N HIS A 518 -10.94 -31.33 23.91
CA HIS A 518 -11.81 -30.34 24.56
C HIS A 518 -11.29 -28.95 24.18
N VAL A 519 -12.19 -28.12 23.69
CA VAL A 519 -11.99 -26.69 23.45
C VAL A 519 -12.80 -25.92 24.47
N ARG A 520 -12.23 -24.88 25.10
CA ARG A 520 -12.93 -23.97 26.03
C ARG A 520 -12.64 -22.51 25.70
N VAL A 521 -13.59 -21.63 26.02
CA VAL A 521 -13.48 -20.19 25.74
C VAL A 521 -13.57 -19.39 27.03
N PHE A 522 -12.64 -18.47 27.21
CA PHE A 522 -12.51 -17.55 28.33
C PHE A 522 -12.55 -16.11 27.81
N ASN A 523 -12.90 -15.15 28.66
CA ASN A 523 -12.71 -13.73 28.34
C ASN A 523 -11.25 -13.30 28.66
N GLY A 524 -10.92 -12.04 28.38
CA GLY A 524 -9.62 -11.43 28.70
C GLY A 524 -9.22 -11.39 30.20
N ASP A 525 -10.16 -11.65 31.13
CA ASP A 525 -9.85 -11.80 32.56
C ASP A 525 -9.61 -13.26 32.99
N GLY A 526 -9.60 -14.20 32.03
CA GLY A 526 -9.48 -15.63 32.32
C GLY A 526 -10.74 -16.25 32.93
N VAL A 527 -11.90 -15.58 32.83
CA VAL A 527 -13.18 -16.10 33.29
C VAL A 527 -13.79 -16.99 32.19
N LEU A 528 -14.18 -18.20 32.57
CA LEU A 528 -14.82 -19.15 31.65
C LEU A 528 -16.18 -18.63 31.17
N ILE A 529 -16.32 -18.40 29.87
CA ILE A 529 -17.55 -17.92 29.25
C ILE A 529 -18.27 -19.00 28.41
N ASN A 530 -17.52 -19.98 27.89
CA ASN A 530 -18.09 -21.19 27.31
C ASN A 530 -17.46 -22.45 27.95
N PRO A 531 -18.25 -23.34 28.60
CA PRO A 531 -17.75 -24.57 29.21
C PRO A 531 -17.11 -25.55 28.23
N GLY A 532 -17.27 -25.30 26.93
CA GLY A 532 -16.54 -25.95 25.87
C GLY A 532 -17.25 -27.13 25.23
N PHE A 533 -16.61 -27.65 24.18
CA PHE A 533 -17.09 -28.77 23.37
C PHE A 533 -15.92 -29.69 23.00
N PHE A 534 -16.22 -30.92 22.56
CA PHE A 534 -15.21 -31.81 22.00
C PHE A 534 -15.19 -31.67 20.48
N ALA A 535 -14.07 -31.19 19.92
CA ALA A 535 -13.92 -30.98 18.47
C ALA A 535 -13.88 -32.31 17.67
N TYR A 536 -13.44 -33.38 18.35
CA TYR A 536 -13.34 -34.74 17.83
C TYR A 536 -13.99 -35.73 18.79
N ASP A 537 -13.85 -37.03 18.54
CA ASP A 537 -14.35 -38.08 19.44
C ASP A 537 -13.85 -37.85 20.88
N GLU A 538 -14.74 -37.84 21.87
CA GLU A 538 -14.41 -37.56 23.27
C GLU A 538 -13.39 -38.55 23.87
N GLN A 539 -13.20 -39.72 23.25
CA GLN A 539 -12.22 -40.73 23.63
C GLN A 539 -10.86 -40.55 22.94
N PHE A 540 -10.79 -39.71 21.90
CA PHE A 540 -9.54 -39.31 21.29
C PHE A 540 -8.64 -38.65 22.33
N ARG A 541 -7.33 -38.94 22.30
CA ARG A 541 -6.35 -38.42 23.27
C ARG A 541 -5.19 -37.69 22.62
N GLY A 542 -5.33 -37.29 21.36
CA GLY A 542 -4.31 -36.51 20.67
C GLY A 542 -4.34 -35.02 20.95
N GLY A 543 -5.35 -34.54 21.67
CA GLY A 543 -5.57 -33.11 21.86
C GLY A 543 -6.19 -32.42 20.65
N VAL A 544 -6.12 -31.09 20.64
CA VAL A 544 -6.67 -30.22 19.59
C VAL A 544 -5.85 -28.93 19.51
N ASN A 545 -5.37 -28.62 18.32
CA ASN A 545 -4.78 -27.32 17.97
C ASN A 545 -5.92 -26.35 17.63
N VAL A 546 -5.83 -25.10 18.06
CA VAL A 546 -6.89 -24.09 17.90
C VAL A 546 -6.34 -22.83 17.24
N ALA A 547 -7.15 -22.22 16.38
CA ALA A 547 -6.92 -20.89 15.80
C ALA A 547 -8.26 -20.14 15.69
N ILE A 548 -8.20 -18.81 15.55
CA ILE A 548 -9.36 -17.92 15.45
C ILE A 548 -9.19 -17.05 14.20
N GLY A 549 -10.23 -16.89 13.39
CA GLY A 549 -10.25 -15.94 12.28
C GLY A 549 -11.59 -15.89 11.55
N ASP A 550 -11.82 -14.83 10.78
CA ASP A 550 -13.05 -14.60 10.01
C ASP A 550 -12.97 -15.25 8.63
N LEU A 551 -13.49 -16.46 8.52
CA LEU A 551 -13.43 -17.25 7.29
C LEU A 551 -14.55 -16.90 6.30
N ASN A 552 -15.39 -15.90 6.61
CA ASN A 552 -16.57 -15.59 5.80
C ASN A 552 -16.81 -14.10 5.50
N GLY A 553 -16.02 -13.22 6.10
CA GLY A 553 -16.03 -11.77 5.88
C GLY A 553 -17.21 -11.07 6.56
N ASP A 554 -17.81 -11.65 7.61
CA ASP A 554 -18.92 -11.02 8.36
C ASP A 554 -18.47 -10.30 9.63
N ASN A 555 -17.16 -10.22 9.87
CA ASN A 555 -16.49 -9.74 11.07
C ASN A 555 -16.82 -10.54 12.34
N ILE A 556 -17.33 -11.77 12.20
CA ILE A 556 -17.49 -12.70 13.32
C ILE A 556 -16.51 -13.85 13.09
N LYS A 557 -15.55 -14.01 13.99
CA LYS A 557 -14.50 -15.01 13.83
C LYS A 557 -15.00 -16.41 14.19
N GLU A 558 -14.51 -17.40 13.46
CA GLU A 558 -14.70 -18.80 13.76
C GLU A 558 -13.56 -19.39 14.59
N ILE A 559 -13.82 -20.53 15.24
CA ILE A 559 -12.81 -21.38 15.89
C ILE A 559 -12.45 -22.52 14.94
N ILE A 560 -11.19 -22.55 14.51
CA ILE A 560 -10.62 -23.57 13.64
C ILE A 560 -9.88 -24.58 14.52
N CYS A 561 -10.18 -25.86 14.33
CA CYS A 561 -9.64 -26.95 15.15
C CYS A 561 -8.87 -27.96 14.28
N GLY A 562 -7.59 -28.17 14.57
CA GLY A 562 -6.77 -29.25 14.01
C GLY A 562 -6.65 -30.43 14.97
N ALA A 563 -6.83 -31.66 14.50
CA ALA A 563 -6.59 -32.83 15.35
C ALA A 563 -5.09 -32.97 15.67
N GLY A 564 -4.75 -33.19 16.95
CA GLY A 564 -3.36 -33.37 17.36
C GLY A 564 -2.80 -34.78 17.09
N ASN A 565 -1.65 -35.09 17.71
CA ASN A 565 -0.90 -36.32 17.48
C ASN A 565 -1.76 -37.59 17.67
N SER A 566 -1.49 -38.65 16.90
CA SER A 566 -2.30 -39.87 16.72
C SER A 566 -3.63 -39.69 15.99
N GLY A 567 -4.07 -38.45 15.75
CA GLY A 567 -5.21 -38.13 14.90
C GLY A 567 -4.82 -38.01 13.43
N GLY A 568 -5.80 -38.11 12.52
CA GLY A 568 -5.60 -37.72 11.13
C GLY A 568 -5.37 -36.20 11.01
N PRO A 569 -4.86 -35.69 9.87
CA PRO A 569 -4.70 -34.26 9.62
C PRO A 569 -6.05 -33.58 9.32
N HIS A 570 -7.04 -33.80 10.19
CA HIS A 570 -8.40 -33.34 10.05
C HIS A 570 -8.51 -31.92 10.60
N VAL A 571 -9.11 -31.02 9.83
CA VAL A 571 -9.43 -29.65 10.21
C VAL A 571 -10.94 -29.49 10.27
N ARG A 572 -11.47 -28.82 11.29
CA ARG A 572 -12.91 -28.53 11.47
C ARG A 572 -13.12 -27.09 11.91
N VAL A 573 -14.30 -26.53 11.61
CA VAL A 573 -14.64 -25.14 11.92
C VAL A 573 -15.90 -25.07 12.79
N PHE A 574 -15.84 -24.29 13.86
CA PHE A 574 -16.88 -24.13 14.86
C PHE A 574 -17.17 -22.65 15.12
N LYS A 575 -18.38 -22.34 15.58
CA LYS A 575 -18.67 -21.07 16.25
C LYS A 575 -18.12 -21.06 17.66
N LYS A 576 -18.02 -19.87 18.26
CA LYS A 576 -17.72 -19.66 19.69
C LYS A 576 -18.60 -20.48 20.63
N ASP A 577 -19.86 -20.75 20.27
CA ASP A 577 -20.79 -21.57 21.07
C ASP A 577 -20.57 -23.09 20.94
N GLY A 578 -19.68 -23.53 20.05
CA GLY A 578 -19.39 -24.94 19.75
C GLY A 578 -20.24 -25.54 18.63
N THR A 579 -21.08 -24.74 17.97
CA THR A 579 -21.81 -25.17 16.77
C THR A 579 -20.84 -25.47 15.64
N LEU A 580 -20.87 -26.71 15.12
CA LEU A 580 -20.09 -27.12 13.96
C LEU A 580 -20.62 -26.45 12.69
N ILE A 581 -19.77 -25.69 11.99
CA ILE A 581 -20.11 -24.99 10.74
C ILE A 581 -19.60 -25.78 9.54
N ASN A 582 -18.33 -26.21 9.57
CA ASN A 582 -17.74 -27.06 8.55
C ASN A 582 -17.38 -28.42 9.15
N PRO A 583 -17.96 -29.54 8.65
CA PRO A 583 -17.69 -30.89 9.18
C PRO A 583 -16.24 -31.35 9.01
N GLY A 584 -15.47 -30.66 8.18
CA GLY A 584 -14.03 -30.75 8.06
C GLY A 584 -13.51 -31.42 6.81
N PHE A 585 -12.20 -31.26 6.60
CA PHE A 585 -11.43 -31.86 5.52
C PHE A 585 -10.09 -32.40 6.05
N PHE A 586 -9.46 -33.31 5.30
CA PHE A 586 -8.11 -33.77 5.62
C PHE A 586 -7.09 -32.92 4.85
N ALA A 587 -6.26 -32.17 5.57
CA ALA A 587 -5.26 -31.27 5.00
C ALA A 587 -4.06 -32.00 4.38
N TYR A 588 -3.86 -33.28 4.72
CA TYR A 588 -2.81 -34.15 4.16
C TYR A 588 -3.39 -35.56 3.95
N ASP A 589 -2.53 -36.57 3.69
CA ASP A 589 -2.98 -37.96 3.57
C ASP A 589 -3.85 -38.36 4.77
N GLU A 590 -5.08 -38.80 4.51
CA GLU A 590 -6.04 -39.18 5.54
C GLU A 590 -5.55 -40.32 6.45
N ASN A 591 -4.50 -41.06 6.06
CA ASN A 591 -3.84 -42.10 6.83
C ASN A 591 -2.64 -41.60 7.64
N PHE A 592 -2.20 -40.36 7.44
CA PHE A 592 -1.21 -39.72 8.29
C PHE A 592 -1.75 -39.60 9.72
N ARG A 593 -0.90 -39.80 10.72
CA ARG A 593 -1.31 -39.84 12.14
C ARG A 593 -0.54 -38.87 13.04
N GLY A 594 0.21 -37.93 12.45
CA GLY A 594 0.89 -36.88 13.22
C GLY A 594 -0.01 -35.72 13.64
N GLY A 595 -1.26 -35.68 13.16
CA GLY A 595 -2.15 -34.54 13.34
C GLY A 595 -1.84 -33.38 12.40
N VAL A 596 -2.39 -32.19 12.71
CA VAL A 596 -2.24 -30.97 11.92
C VAL A 596 -2.24 -29.73 12.81
N HIS A 597 -1.27 -28.85 12.62
CA HIS A 597 -1.24 -27.48 13.15
C HIS A 597 -2.06 -26.58 12.22
N VAL A 598 -2.77 -25.61 12.81
CA VAL A 598 -3.63 -24.68 12.10
C VAL A 598 -3.30 -23.26 12.54
N ALA A 599 -3.23 -22.36 11.57
CA ALA A 599 -3.20 -20.91 11.75
C ALA A 599 -4.19 -20.29 10.77
N VAL A 600 -4.58 -19.04 11.04
CA VAL A 600 -5.61 -18.35 10.26
C VAL A 600 -5.23 -16.88 10.10
N GLY A 601 -5.41 -16.34 8.90
CA GLY A 601 -5.19 -14.94 8.55
C GLY A 601 -5.41 -14.71 7.05
N ASP A 602 -5.71 -13.48 6.64
CA ASP A 602 -5.83 -13.08 5.24
C ASP A 602 -4.46 -13.07 4.54
N VAL A 603 -4.05 -14.20 3.96
CA VAL A 603 -2.73 -14.34 3.32
C VAL A 603 -2.73 -14.00 1.83
N ASP A 604 -3.91 -13.73 1.23
CA ASP A 604 -4.03 -13.36 -0.18
C ASP A 604 -4.60 -11.97 -0.45
N GLY A 605 -4.91 -11.20 0.61
CA GLY A 605 -5.31 -9.80 0.58
C GLY A 605 -6.76 -9.59 0.14
N ASP A 606 -7.61 -10.61 0.22
CA ASP A 606 -9.03 -10.51 -0.17
C ASP A 606 -9.96 -10.06 0.97
N ARG A 607 -9.40 -9.81 2.15
CA ARG A 607 -10.06 -9.44 3.42
C ARG A 607 -10.90 -10.55 4.03
N ILE A 608 -10.68 -11.80 3.63
CA ILE A 608 -11.26 -13.00 4.21
C ILE A 608 -10.11 -13.88 4.69
N ASP A 609 -10.16 -14.31 5.94
CA ASP A 609 -9.06 -15.12 6.47
C ASP A 609 -9.01 -16.51 5.81
N ASP A 610 -7.79 -16.98 5.58
CA ASP A 610 -7.49 -18.31 5.06
C ASP A 610 -7.03 -19.26 6.17
N ILE A 611 -7.20 -20.56 5.92
CA ILE A 611 -6.69 -21.61 6.81
C ILE A 611 -5.31 -22.05 6.32
N VAL A 612 -4.29 -21.76 7.12
CA VAL A 612 -2.92 -22.24 6.91
C VAL A 612 -2.68 -23.48 7.77
N THR A 613 -2.11 -24.52 7.18
CA THR A 613 -1.85 -25.79 7.87
C THR A 613 -0.39 -26.23 7.74
N GLY A 614 0.09 -26.91 8.78
CA GLY A 614 1.35 -27.64 8.80
C GLY A 614 1.13 -29.04 9.38
N PRO A 615 1.71 -30.12 8.81
CA PRO A 615 1.50 -31.45 9.37
C PRO A 615 2.29 -31.58 10.68
N GLY A 616 1.74 -32.30 11.66
CA GLY A 616 2.45 -32.59 12.91
C GLY A 616 3.61 -33.57 12.75
N LEU A 617 4.07 -34.14 13.87
CA LEU A 617 5.22 -35.05 13.94
C LEU A 617 5.17 -36.18 12.90
N GLY A 618 6.26 -36.38 12.17
CA GLY A 618 6.39 -37.37 11.11
C GLY A 618 5.99 -36.87 9.71
N GLY A 619 5.41 -35.67 9.61
CA GLY A 619 5.08 -35.01 8.35
C GLY A 619 6.27 -34.29 7.73
N SER A 620 6.25 -34.09 6.42
CA SER A 620 7.18 -33.17 5.73
C SER A 620 6.82 -31.71 6.07
N PRO A 621 7.74 -30.74 6.11
CA PRO A 621 7.43 -29.35 6.41
C PRO A 621 6.74 -28.63 5.24
N LEU A 622 5.61 -29.18 4.79
CA LEU A 622 4.79 -28.69 3.68
C LEU A 622 3.65 -27.85 4.25
N ALA A 623 3.74 -26.53 4.12
CA ALA A 623 2.64 -25.63 4.40
C ALA A 623 1.57 -25.77 3.31
N ARG A 624 0.30 -25.65 3.71
CA ARG A 624 -0.84 -25.62 2.78
C ARG A 624 -1.85 -24.57 3.19
N VAL A 625 -2.31 -23.79 2.22
CA VAL A 625 -3.31 -22.73 2.39
C VAL A 625 -4.63 -23.21 1.81
N TYR A 626 -5.72 -23.01 2.55
CA TYR A 626 -7.07 -23.41 2.16
C TYR A 626 -8.06 -22.29 2.36
N ASP A 627 -9.08 -22.25 1.51
CA ASP A 627 -10.29 -21.50 1.84
C ASP A 627 -11.09 -22.19 2.97
N ARG A 628 -12.13 -21.51 3.43
CA ARG A 628 -13.03 -21.99 4.49
C ARG A 628 -13.71 -23.34 4.21
N ASP A 629 -13.86 -23.71 2.94
CA ASP A 629 -14.54 -24.94 2.50
C ASP A 629 -13.54 -26.11 2.36
N GLY A 630 -12.25 -25.86 2.57
CA GLY A 630 -11.17 -26.84 2.48
C GLY A 630 -10.64 -27.02 1.05
N LYS A 631 -10.86 -26.04 0.16
CA LYS A 631 -10.25 -26.03 -1.17
C LYS A 631 -8.83 -25.49 -1.05
N LEU A 632 -7.86 -26.28 -1.53
CA LEU A 632 -6.46 -25.90 -1.54
C LEU A 632 -6.23 -24.68 -2.46
N LYS A 633 -5.60 -23.63 -1.93
CA LYS A 633 -5.14 -22.44 -2.67
C LYS A 633 -3.69 -22.62 -3.10
N SER A 634 -2.79 -22.95 -2.17
CA SER A 634 -1.36 -23.12 -2.42
C SER A 634 -0.70 -24.16 -1.50
N GLU A 635 0.49 -24.63 -1.87
CA GLU A 635 1.34 -25.48 -1.04
C GLU A 635 2.83 -25.29 -1.32
N PHE A 636 3.67 -25.28 -0.29
CA PHE A 636 5.12 -25.09 -0.43
C PHE A 636 5.91 -25.65 0.77
N LEU A 637 7.19 -25.93 0.56
CA LEU A 637 8.08 -26.40 1.62
C LEU A 637 8.67 -25.21 2.39
N VAL A 638 8.53 -25.24 3.72
CA VAL A 638 9.05 -24.21 4.63
C VAL A 638 10.49 -24.52 5.06
N PHE A 639 10.77 -25.80 5.35
CA PHE A 639 12.08 -26.29 5.78
C PHE A 639 12.57 -27.40 4.84
N ASP A 640 13.66 -28.10 5.22
CA ASP A 640 14.22 -29.14 4.36
C ASP A 640 13.19 -30.26 4.15
N SER A 641 13.04 -30.70 2.90
CA SER A 641 12.07 -31.75 2.53
C SER A 641 12.26 -33.09 3.28
N THR A 642 13.39 -33.29 3.95
CA THR A 642 13.70 -34.49 4.75
C THR A 642 13.36 -34.35 6.22
N ASP A 643 13.05 -33.14 6.71
CA ASP A 643 12.69 -32.87 8.10
C ASP A 643 11.35 -33.52 8.45
N ARG A 644 11.27 -34.15 9.64
CA ARG A 644 10.07 -34.91 10.06
C ARG A 644 9.61 -34.55 11.47
N ASP A 645 10.06 -33.42 12.00
CA ASP A 645 9.69 -32.97 13.34
C ASP A 645 8.27 -32.37 13.39
N GLY A 646 7.66 -32.18 12.22
CA GLY A 646 6.40 -31.47 12.04
C GLY A 646 6.65 -30.02 11.61
N LEU A 647 5.58 -29.32 11.29
CA LEU A 647 5.61 -27.91 10.94
C LEU A 647 4.56 -27.19 11.78
N GLU A 648 5.03 -26.34 12.69
CA GLU A 648 4.21 -25.32 13.30
C GLU A 648 4.11 -24.14 12.33
N VAL A 649 2.90 -23.65 12.14
CA VAL A 649 2.58 -22.53 11.26
C VAL A 649 1.90 -21.44 12.05
N VAL A 650 2.18 -20.21 11.67
CA VAL A 650 1.56 -18.99 12.14
C VAL A 650 1.16 -18.19 10.90
N ALA A 651 0.04 -17.48 10.97
CA ALA A 651 -0.37 -16.51 9.97
C ALA A 651 -0.54 -15.18 10.73
N ALA A 652 0.24 -14.17 10.36
CA ALA A 652 0.25 -12.88 10.99
C ALA A 652 0.76 -11.84 9.98
N ASP A 653 0.12 -10.68 9.95
CA ASP A 653 0.67 -9.50 9.29
C ASP A 653 1.86 -9.02 10.13
N ILE A 654 3.07 -9.32 9.67
CA ILE A 654 4.31 -9.03 10.44
C ILE A 654 5.09 -7.87 9.85
N ASP A 655 4.72 -7.37 8.68
CA ASP A 655 5.27 -6.16 8.09
C ASP A 655 4.27 -5.01 7.91
N ASP A 656 3.07 -5.15 8.49
CA ASP A 656 1.99 -4.17 8.58
C ASP A 656 1.48 -3.71 7.19
N ASP A 657 1.62 -4.56 6.16
CA ASP A 657 1.14 -4.30 4.80
C ASP A 657 -0.35 -4.63 4.59
N GLY A 658 -1.03 -5.12 5.64
CA GLY A 658 -2.43 -5.49 5.63
C GLY A 658 -2.70 -6.89 5.09
N VAL A 659 -1.67 -7.61 4.64
CA VAL A 659 -1.72 -9.03 4.26
C VAL A 659 -0.93 -9.84 5.29
N ALA A 660 -1.45 -10.99 5.69
CA ALA A 660 -0.77 -11.86 6.63
C ALA A 660 0.34 -12.68 5.94
N GLU A 661 1.53 -12.69 6.52
CA GLU A 661 2.59 -13.62 6.15
C GLU A 661 2.33 -15.01 6.76
N ILE A 662 2.78 -16.03 6.03
CA ILE A 662 2.88 -17.40 6.54
C ILE A 662 4.25 -17.56 7.20
N VAL A 663 4.23 -17.73 8.52
CA VAL A 663 5.44 -17.95 9.32
C VAL A 663 5.54 -19.42 9.72
N GLY A 664 6.59 -20.08 9.26
CA GLY A 664 6.92 -21.43 9.68
C GLY A 664 7.90 -21.43 10.85
N LEU A 665 7.60 -22.21 11.88
CA LEU A 665 8.39 -22.26 13.12
C LEU A 665 9.09 -23.60 13.29
N THR A 666 10.32 -23.56 13.82
CA THR A 666 11.05 -24.75 14.28
C THR A 666 11.80 -24.47 15.58
N ALA A 667 11.75 -25.45 16.49
CA ALA A 667 12.56 -25.46 17.71
C ALA A 667 13.88 -26.23 17.55
N ASP A 668 14.10 -26.92 16.42
CA ASP A 668 15.37 -27.61 16.14
C ASP A 668 16.35 -26.69 15.40
N VAL A 669 17.03 -25.86 16.17
CA VAL A 669 17.86 -24.77 15.65
C VAL A 669 19.23 -25.27 15.14
N PHE A 670 19.72 -26.42 15.61
CA PHE A 670 21.08 -26.89 15.33
C PHE A 670 21.22 -27.68 14.02
N THR A 671 20.11 -27.97 13.32
CA THR A 671 20.09 -28.60 12.00
C THR A 671 19.98 -27.59 10.85
N LEU A 672 19.67 -26.33 11.15
CA LEU A 672 19.51 -25.23 10.18
C LEU A 672 20.83 -24.79 9.51
N SER A 673 22.00 -25.14 10.06
CA SER A 673 23.32 -24.77 9.52
C SER A 673 23.81 -25.66 8.37
N SER A 674 22.92 -26.41 7.72
CA SER A 674 23.27 -27.41 6.69
C SER A 674 23.26 -26.88 5.25
N PHE A 675 22.93 -25.60 5.02
CA PHE A 675 22.75 -25.04 3.67
C PHE A 675 23.38 -23.66 3.52
#